data_AF-A0AAD4F432-F1
#
_entry.id   AF-A0AAD4F432-F1
#
_cell.length_a   1.000
_cell.length_b   1.000
_cell.length_c   1.000
_cell.angle_alpha   90.00
_cell.angle_beta   90.00
_cell.angle_gamma   90.00
#
_symmetry.space_group_name_H-M   'P 1'
#
loop_
_entity.id
_entity.type
_entity.pdbx_description
1 polymer ?
#
loop_
_entity_poly.entity_id
_entity_poly.type
_entity_poly.pdbx_seq_one_letter_code
_entity_poly.pdbx_strand_id
1 'polypeptide(L)'
;MTRDFRFFGRANFGYTGDEQSSNHSQDNLNEIIMAIDVDKEGKVGCAYYIAMDEALVLEEDIPIGGIEAVNTLLLYVQPTSVILPNRAPGDLVEFLERDAHRFDDTEGPSGEQGAYILRHIISAQFDYEAGKEALARVDLGPLRPNLVEVLSLEEEPVQSIGSSLHHKLMRLAETINLDSCLSALASSAQGKMRLRQMLLRPSTNLGLIMERHRTIEALLHAENAEIVKNMRKLLRKLKNTKTLLLHVRKGVDRIRGQLSLRVGDWKALLRFAMVAAQLRQATHALKAASGIDLFSRRFLHVGDIIIRTIDFQLSKDSGHTEILSGANDYLDGLKQEFADVCQMLPELKDTVVREIPSAAAEYIRHCTIMPQLGFLIAVTLDPNSGEGVYHGQHHPEGEWTMCFASEGIVYYKNQLMLDLDSQYGDLPSRIADEEIGVVMALAAAVLEHEVAILSASDLFGELDSLLALALAAEKYNWTAPTMTPSNMIDIVDGRHPLQELLVPSYIPNDCVIAGGCGTGNLDENSTATSEGRKQPAPSMLVLTGPNNSGKSVYMKQVALIVYLAHTGSYVPATRATIGLTDRILTRIATRETVVNDESAFLVDLKQAAFSMNFATRRSLLLIDEFGKGTNTESGSALFAAYLTYFLHLGMERPKVLAGTHFHEVFEHGLLRPGKDVGFAHLDFHLDPEAEDAEEQITFLYRLLPRRGPSSMGVLCAASNDVPSDVINRAETIVALQDRNESLVEACSELSEEDKHALERAELVARRFLELQVPSSGQSHDATIRDMLQAVLAPEEAASPGL
;
A
#
# COMPACT_ATOMS: atom_id res chain seq x y z
N MET A 1 17.50 -19.84 -15.03
CA MET A 1 18.27 -18.71 -15.59
C MET A 1 18.75 -17.73 -14.49
N THR A 2 19.11 -18.21 -13.28
CA THR A 2 19.72 -17.42 -12.17
C THR A 2 21.22 -17.17 -12.32
N ARG A 3 21.67 -17.07 -13.56
CA ARG A 3 22.83 -16.27 -13.89
C ARG A 3 22.31 -15.21 -14.83
N ASP A 4 22.04 -14.05 -14.21
CA ASP A 4 22.32 -12.73 -14.75
C ASP A 4 21.19 -11.94 -15.48
N PHE A 5 20.66 -10.96 -14.73
CA PHE A 5 20.71 -9.50 -14.99
C PHE A 5 19.88 -8.81 -16.13
N ARG A 6 18.85 -8.08 -15.66
CA ARG A 6 18.43 -6.63 -15.80
C ARG A 6 17.93 -5.99 -17.11
N PHE A 7 17.03 -5.02 -16.83
CA PHE A 7 16.30 -4.11 -17.72
C PHE A 7 16.73 -2.62 -17.54
N PHE A 8 16.66 -1.88 -18.67
CA PHE A 8 16.49 -0.47 -19.02
C PHE A 8 16.99 0.67 -18.11
N GLY A 9 18.02 1.36 -18.60
CA GLY A 9 18.26 2.79 -18.40
C GLY A 9 17.92 3.60 -19.66
N ARG A 10 17.62 4.89 -19.48
CA ARG A 10 17.21 5.89 -20.49
C ARG A 10 17.73 5.62 -21.92
N ALA A 11 16.87 5.08 -22.77
CA ALA A 11 16.94 5.35 -24.20
C ALA A 11 16.21 6.67 -24.45
N ASN A 12 16.86 7.61 -25.13
CA ASN A 12 16.21 8.75 -25.75
C ASN A 12 15.09 8.22 -26.67
N PHE A 13 13.85 8.24 -26.20
CA PHE A 13 12.70 8.13 -27.09
C PHE A 13 12.63 9.45 -27.86
N GLY A 14 13.09 9.42 -29.11
CA GLY A 14 12.81 10.47 -30.06
C GLY A 14 11.30 10.65 -30.20
N TYR A 15 10.78 11.70 -29.59
CA TYR A 15 9.43 12.19 -29.86
C TYR A 15 9.45 12.82 -31.26
N THR A 16 8.92 12.11 -32.24
CA THR A 16 8.34 12.73 -33.44
C THR A 16 6.86 12.40 -33.41
N GLY A 17 6.03 13.36 -32.99
CA GLY A 17 4.58 13.22 -32.99
C GLY A 17 3.87 14.05 -31.93
N ASP A 18 3.51 15.26 -32.36
CA ASP A 18 2.43 16.17 -31.94
C ASP A 18 2.26 16.65 -30.49
N GLU A 19 2.26 17.99 -30.42
CA GLU A 19 1.88 18.88 -29.35
C GLU A 19 0.47 18.58 -28.84
N GLN A 20 0.32 18.21 -27.57
CA GLN A 20 -0.62 18.81 -26.61
C GLN A 20 -0.64 18.07 -25.26
N SER A 21 -0.92 18.84 -24.20
CA SER A 21 -1.23 18.46 -22.81
C SER A 21 -0.08 18.41 -21.80
N SER A 22 -0.21 19.30 -20.80
CA SER A 22 0.75 19.68 -19.77
C SER A 22 0.62 18.90 -18.45
N ASN A 23 -0.08 17.75 -18.45
CA ASN A 23 -0.36 16.97 -17.23
C ASN A 23 0.56 15.74 -17.01
N HIS A 24 1.25 15.22 -18.02
CA HIS A 24 1.98 13.93 -17.92
C HIS A 24 3.25 13.90 -17.03
N SER A 25 3.74 15.04 -16.53
CA SER A 25 5.05 15.05 -15.86
C SER A 25 5.05 14.65 -14.38
N GLN A 26 3.87 14.58 -13.74
CA GLN A 26 3.73 13.99 -12.40
C GLN A 26 3.65 12.45 -12.46
N ASP A 27 3.09 11.90 -13.54
CA ASP A 27 2.90 10.45 -13.69
C ASP A 27 4.23 9.70 -13.86
N ASN A 28 5.20 10.29 -14.57
CA ASN A 28 6.51 9.65 -14.82
C ASN A 28 7.35 9.42 -13.54
N LEU A 29 7.10 10.16 -12.46
CA LEU A 29 7.83 9.96 -11.19
C LEU A 29 7.29 8.79 -10.36
N ASN A 30 6.08 8.34 -10.64
CA ASN A 30 5.46 7.17 -10.01
C ASN A 30 5.56 5.92 -10.88
N GLU A 31 6.34 5.97 -11.96
CA GLU A 31 6.45 4.86 -12.90
C GLU A 31 7.23 3.69 -12.28
N ILE A 32 6.60 2.52 -12.27
CA ILE A 32 7.20 1.24 -11.89
C ILE A 32 7.15 0.35 -13.13
N ILE A 33 8.32 0.10 -13.72
CA ILE A 33 8.45 -0.70 -14.93
C ILE A 33 8.88 -2.10 -14.52
N MET A 34 8.07 -3.10 -14.82
CA MET A 34 8.33 -4.50 -14.51
C MET A 34 8.54 -5.31 -15.79
N ALA A 35 9.57 -6.14 -15.80
CA ALA A 35 9.91 -7.05 -16.89
C ALA A 35 9.78 -8.49 -16.40
N ILE A 36 9.08 -9.32 -17.19
CA ILE A 36 8.80 -10.72 -16.87
C ILE A 36 9.23 -11.59 -18.04
N ASP A 37 9.94 -12.68 -17.74
CA ASP A 37 10.25 -13.74 -18.71
C ASP A 37 9.92 -15.10 -18.11
N VAL A 38 9.42 -16.01 -18.94
CA VAL A 38 9.08 -17.38 -18.53
C VAL A 38 9.79 -18.35 -19.46
N ASP A 39 10.64 -19.19 -18.88
CA ASP A 39 11.39 -20.18 -19.65
C ASP A 39 10.54 -21.40 -20.03
N LYS A 40 11.08 -22.26 -20.92
CA LYS A 40 10.40 -23.48 -21.39
C LYS A 40 10.18 -24.52 -20.29
N GLU A 41 10.86 -24.40 -19.16
CA GLU A 41 10.73 -25.27 -17.99
C GLU A 41 9.73 -24.70 -16.96
N GLY A 42 9.08 -23.56 -17.26
CA GLY A 42 8.13 -22.90 -16.37
C GLY A 42 8.79 -22.15 -15.22
N LYS A 43 10.03 -21.67 -15.39
CA LYS A 43 10.67 -20.76 -14.42
C LYS A 43 10.34 -19.33 -14.77
N VAL A 44 9.93 -18.56 -13.75
CA VAL A 44 9.59 -17.14 -13.90
C VAL A 44 10.78 -16.31 -13.44
N GLY A 45 11.31 -15.48 -14.35
CA GLY A 45 12.27 -14.43 -14.06
C GLY A 45 11.56 -13.08 -13.98
N CYS A 46 11.92 -12.27 -12.99
CA CYS A 46 11.31 -10.95 -12.76
C CYS A 46 12.36 -9.90 -12.37
N ALA A 47 12.28 -8.75 -13.02
CA ALA A 47 13.04 -7.56 -12.66
C ALA A 47 12.13 -6.33 -12.74
N TYR A 48 12.36 -5.34 -11.89
CA TYR A 48 11.58 -4.11 -11.96
C TYR A 48 12.37 -2.88 -11.55
N TYR A 49 12.04 -1.76 -12.18
CA TYR A 49 12.65 -0.46 -11.99
C TYR A 49 11.64 0.50 -11.39
N ILE A 50 12.01 1.16 -10.28
CA ILE A 50 11.20 2.18 -9.63
C ILE A 50 11.79 3.54 -9.99
N ALA A 51 11.12 4.28 -10.89
CA ALA A 51 11.59 5.56 -11.38
C ALA A 51 11.79 6.58 -10.25
N MET A 52 10.92 6.53 -9.23
CA MET A 52 11.03 7.41 -8.07
C MET A 52 12.32 7.21 -7.28
N ASP A 53 12.75 5.96 -7.11
CA ASP A 53 13.91 5.60 -6.28
C ASP A 53 15.20 5.44 -7.09
N GLU A 54 15.12 5.54 -8.42
CA GLU A 54 16.21 5.19 -9.34
C GLU A 54 16.79 3.80 -9.02
N ALA A 55 15.93 2.89 -8.56
CA ALA A 55 16.31 1.59 -8.02
C ALA A 55 15.87 0.47 -8.97
N LEU A 56 16.83 -0.38 -9.31
CA LEU A 56 16.61 -1.56 -10.13
C LEU A 56 16.70 -2.82 -9.26
N VAL A 57 15.56 -3.47 -9.09
CA VAL A 57 15.41 -4.69 -8.29
C VAL A 57 15.45 -5.90 -9.19
N LEU A 58 16.15 -6.93 -8.71
CA LEU A 58 16.23 -8.25 -9.34
C LEU A 58 15.73 -9.27 -8.35
N GLU A 59 14.75 -10.05 -8.78
CA GLU A 59 14.29 -11.22 -8.04
C GLU A 59 15.07 -12.45 -8.51
N GLU A 60 15.25 -13.42 -7.60
CA GLU A 60 15.74 -14.74 -8.00
C GLU A 60 14.68 -15.45 -8.84
N ASP A 61 15.11 -16.28 -9.81
CA ASP A 61 14.17 -17.07 -10.59
C ASP A 61 13.35 -17.97 -9.68
N ILE A 62 12.04 -18.00 -9.92
CA ILE A 62 11.11 -18.86 -9.21
C ILE A 62 11.10 -20.21 -9.94
N PRO A 63 11.67 -21.28 -9.37
CA PRO A 63 11.62 -22.60 -9.99
C PRO A 63 10.19 -23.12 -9.87
N ILE A 64 9.53 -23.38 -11.00
CA ILE A 64 8.13 -23.85 -11.09
C ILE A 64 7.13 -22.71 -10.77
N GLY A 65 7.27 -21.59 -11.48
CA GLY A 65 6.32 -20.48 -11.45
C GLY A 65 5.39 -20.56 -12.65
N GLY A 66 4.11 -20.82 -12.42
CA GLY A 66 3.08 -20.62 -13.45
C GLY A 66 2.66 -19.16 -13.55
N ILE A 67 1.52 -18.94 -14.20
CA ILE A 67 0.80 -17.66 -14.20
C ILE A 67 0.54 -17.15 -12.76
N GLU A 68 0.34 -18.06 -11.80
CA GLU A 68 0.14 -17.75 -10.38
C GLU A 68 1.33 -17.01 -9.74
N ALA A 69 2.56 -17.39 -10.11
CA ALA A 69 3.77 -16.71 -9.62
C ALA A 69 3.88 -15.30 -10.22
N VAL A 70 3.54 -15.15 -11.50
CA VAL A 70 3.47 -13.85 -12.17
C VAL A 70 2.41 -12.95 -11.51
N ASN A 71 1.22 -13.49 -11.23
CA ASN A 71 0.17 -12.75 -10.53
C ASN A 71 0.63 -12.24 -9.15
N THR A 72 1.29 -13.10 -8.38
CA THR A 72 1.85 -12.73 -7.07
C THR A 72 2.89 -11.60 -7.20
N LEU A 73 3.73 -11.65 -8.22
CA LEU A 73 4.73 -10.62 -8.49
C LEU A 73 4.09 -9.29 -8.94
N LEU A 74 3.04 -9.32 -9.77
CA LEU A 74 2.28 -8.12 -10.14
C LEU A 74 1.65 -7.46 -8.91
N LEU A 75 1.08 -8.27 -8.00
CA LEU A 75 0.49 -7.81 -6.75
C LEU A 75 1.52 -7.20 -5.79
N TYR A 76 2.74 -7.74 -5.78
CA TYR A 76 3.84 -7.25 -4.95
C TYR A 76 4.47 -5.96 -5.52
N VAL A 77 4.75 -5.94 -6.82
CA VAL A 77 5.47 -4.85 -7.50
C VAL A 77 4.55 -3.66 -7.80
N GLN A 78 3.26 -3.92 -8.07
CA GLN A 78 2.28 -2.93 -8.54
C GLN A 78 2.81 -2.07 -9.70
N PRO A 79 3.20 -2.68 -10.83
CA PRO A 79 3.80 -1.96 -11.94
C PRO A 79 2.81 -1.01 -12.59
N THR A 80 3.31 0.12 -13.09
CA THR A 80 2.57 0.98 -14.03
C THR A 80 2.76 0.52 -15.48
N SER A 81 3.86 -0.19 -15.76
CA SER A 81 4.09 -0.85 -17.05
C SER A 81 4.70 -2.22 -16.89
N VAL A 82 4.16 -3.19 -17.64
CA VAL A 82 4.65 -4.58 -17.70
C VAL A 82 5.23 -4.84 -19.07
N ILE A 83 6.40 -5.47 -19.12
CA ILE A 83 7.16 -5.68 -20.34
C ILE A 83 7.45 -7.16 -20.50
N LEU A 84 7.07 -7.69 -21.67
CA LEU A 84 7.18 -9.09 -22.04
C LEU A 84 8.02 -9.26 -23.30
N PRO A 85 8.78 -10.36 -23.43
CA PRO A 85 9.40 -10.71 -24.69
C PRO A 85 8.36 -11.26 -25.68
N ASN A 86 8.60 -11.08 -26.97
CA ASN A 86 7.78 -11.69 -28.03
C ASN A 86 7.73 -13.24 -27.98
N ARG A 87 8.63 -13.89 -27.22
CA ARG A 87 8.65 -15.35 -27.00
C ARG A 87 7.79 -15.81 -25.83
N ALA A 88 7.10 -14.91 -25.12
CA ALA A 88 6.31 -15.25 -23.95
C ALA A 88 5.20 -16.29 -24.29
N PRO A 89 4.87 -17.21 -23.37
CA PRO A 89 3.78 -18.18 -23.55
C PRO A 89 2.44 -17.47 -23.82
N GLY A 90 1.64 -17.98 -24.76
CA GLY A 90 0.39 -17.32 -25.18
C GLY A 90 -0.65 -17.21 -24.06
N ASP A 91 -0.72 -18.21 -23.20
CA ASP A 91 -1.50 -18.28 -21.98
C ASP A 91 -1.12 -17.19 -20.95
N LEU A 92 0.16 -16.85 -20.85
CA LEU A 92 0.62 -15.73 -20.03
C LEU A 92 0.26 -14.37 -20.65
N VAL A 93 0.36 -14.25 -21.97
CA VAL A 93 -0.03 -13.02 -22.69
C VAL A 93 -1.52 -12.75 -22.52
N GLU A 94 -2.36 -13.76 -22.75
CA GLU A 94 -3.81 -13.65 -22.54
C GLU A 94 -4.17 -13.28 -21.10
N PHE A 95 -3.46 -13.83 -20.12
CA PHE A 95 -3.65 -13.47 -18.71
C PHE A 95 -3.33 -11.98 -18.47
N LEU A 96 -2.17 -11.50 -18.94
CA LEU A 96 -1.72 -10.14 -18.70
C LEU A 96 -2.51 -9.09 -19.50
N GLU A 97 -3.06 -9.44 -20.66
CA GLU A 97 -3.91 -8.58 -21.49
C GLU A 97 -5.29 -8.33 -20.90
N ARG A 98 -5.81 -9.24 -20.05
CA ARG A 98 -7.11 -9.05 -19.35
C ARG A 98 -7.09 -7.83 -18.42
N ASP A 99 -5.97 -7.61 -17.75
CA ASP A 99 -5.82 -6.54 -16.76
C ASP A 99 -5.07 -5.31 -17.28
N ALA A 100 -4.64 -5.32 -18.56
CA ALA A 100 -3.91 -4.23 -19.18
C ALA A 100 -4.83 -3.12 -19.73
N HIS A 101 -4.33 -1.88 -19.77
CA HIS A 101 -5.01 -0.78 -20.45
C HIS A 101 -5.16 -1.05 -21.96
N ARG A 102 -6.39 -1.11 -22.46
CA ARG A 102 -6.69 -1.12 -23.90
C ARG A 102 -6.71 0.31 -24.43
N PHE A 103 -5.95 0.57 -25.49
CA PHE A 103 -5.79 1.91 -26.08
C PHE A 103 -7.02 2.41 -26.88
N ASP A 104 -8.08 1.61 -27.03
CA ASP A 104 -9.19 1.87 -27.98
C ASP A 104 -10.51 2.41 -27.36
N ASP A 105 -10.65 2.51 -26.03
CA ASP A 105 -11.91 2.97 -25.42
C ASP A 105 -11.96 4.50 -25.24
N THR A 106 -12.08 5.23 -26.35
CA THR A 106 -12.45 6.66 -26.32
C THR A 106 -13.97 6.92 -26.38
N GLU A 107 -14.83 5.93 -26.62
CA GLU A 107 -16.29 6.17 -26.67
C GLU A 107 -17.11 4.96 -26.17
N GLY A 108 -17.22 4.80 -24.85
CA GLY A 108 -18.14 3.85 -24.20
C GLY A 108 -18.54 4.33 -22.79
N PRO A 109 -19.78 4.10 -22.32
CA PRO A 109 -20.28 4.66 -21.04
C PRO A 109 -19.73 3.96 -19.78
N SER A 110 -18.80 3.02 -19.94
CA SER A 110 -18.09 2.30 -18.88
C SER A 110 -16.59 2.42 -19.12
N GLY A 111 -15.99 3.53 -18.65
CA GLY A 111 -14.55 3.78 -18.75
C GLY A 111 -13.75 2.87 -17.82
N GLU A 112 -13.48 1.64 -18.25
CA GLU A 112 -12.61 0.70 -17.54
C GLU A 112 -11.15 1.01 -17.84
N GLN A 113 -10.50 1.73 -16.92
CA GLN A 113 -9.05 1.93 -16.92
C GLN A 113 -8.35 0.65 -16.39
N GLY A 114 -7.64 -0.08 -17.26
CA GLY A 114 -6.78 -1.22 -16.88
C GLY A 114 -5.67 -0.88 -15.87
N ALA A 115 -5.08 -1.90 -15.23
CA ALA A 115 -4.19 -1.74 -14.09
C ALA A 115 -2.75 -1.29 -14.46
N TYR A 116 -2.29 -1.64 -15.67
CA TYR A 116 -0.96 -1.28 -16.16
C TYR A 116 -0.92 -1.24 -17.70
N ILE A 117 0.14 -0.65 -18.25
CA ILE A 117 0.41 -0.66 -19.69
C ILE A 117 1.28 -1.87 -20.03
N LEU A 118 0.73 -2.82 -20.80
CA LEU A 118 1.46 -3.99 -21.29
C LEU A 118 2.23 -3.64 -22.58
N ARG A 119 3.51 -4.02 -22.65
CA ARG A 119 4.37 -3.79 -23.82
C ARG A 119 5.11 -5.06 -24.22
N HIS A 120 5.05 -5.40 -25.50
CA HIS A 120 5.85 -6.46 -26.08
C HIS A 120 7.14 -5.90 -26.68
N ILE A 121 8.27 -6.52 -26.37
CA ILE A 121 9.58 -6.16 -26.91
C ILE A 121 10.29 -7.37 -27.52
N ILE A 122 11.30 -7.08 -28.34
CA ILE A 122 12.06 -8.10 -29.08
C ILE A 122 12.78 -9.01 -28.07
N SER A 123 12.62 -10.33 -28.23
CA SER A 123 13.17 -11.33 -27.29
C SER A 123 14.68 -11.24 -27.08
N ALA A 124 15.44 -10.74 -28.06
CA ALA A 124 16.88 -10.52 -27.93
C ALA A 124 17.27 -9.48 -26.86
N GLN A 125 16.32 -8.63 -26.44
CA GLN A 125 16.53 -7.68 -25.33
C GLN A 125 16.45 -8.36 -23.94
N PHE A 126 16.01 -9.61 -23.88
CA PHE A 126 16.04 -10.45 -22.68
C PHE A 126 17.25 -11.41 -22.66
N ASP A 127 18.21 -11.24 -23.57
CA ASP A 127 19.41 -12.07 -23.62
C ASP A 127 20.47 -11.60 -22.61
N TYR A 128 21.08 -12.57 -21.92
CA TYR A 128 22.05 -12.35 -20.85
C TYR A 128 23.21 -11.41 -21.22
N GLU A 129 23.93 -11.72 -22.29
CA GLU A 129 25.17 -11.00 -22.64
C GLU A 129 24.89 -9.52 -22.95
N ALA A 130 23.73 -9.22 -23.55
CA ALA A 130 23.28 -7.86 -23.80
C ALA A 130 22.97 -7.10 -22.50
N GLY A 131 22.29 -7.74 -21.53
CA GLY A 131 21.99 -7.16 -20.22
C GLY A 131 23.25 -6.87 -19.39
N LYS A 132 24.22 -7.78 -19.41
CA LYS A 132 25.52 -7.62 -18.74
C LYS A 132 26.33 -6.46 -19.29
N GLU A 133 26.41 -6.32 -20.62
CA GLU A 133 27.13 -5.22 -21.25
C GLU A 133 26.46 -3.86 -20.96
N ALA A 134 25.12 -3.83 -20.91
CA ALA A 134 24.38 -2.62 -20.53
C ALA A 134 24.65 -2.19 -19.08
N LEU A 135 24.71 -3.14 -18.13
CA LEU A 135 25.00 -2.84 -16.72
C LEU A 135 26.42 -2.36 -16.46
N ALA A 136 27.39 -2.89 -17.19
CA ALA A 136 28.78 -2.46 -17.07
C ALA A 136 28.96 -0.96 -17.41
N ARG A 137 27.97 -0.36 -18.08
CA ARG A 137 27.96 1.06 -18.48
C ARG A 137 27.19 1.96 -17.50
N VAL A 138 26.57 1.41 -16.45
CA VAL A 138 25.76 2.14 -15.46
C VAL A 138 26.48 2.16 -14.12
N ASP A 139 26.57 3.33 -13.48
CA ASP A 139 27.13 3.48 -12.14
C ASP A 139 26.14 2.96 -11.09
N LEU A 140 26.38 1.75 -10.59
CA LEU A 140 25.52 1.09 -9.60
C LEU A 140 26.01 1.47 -8.20
N GLY A 141 25.19 2.25 -7.49
CA GLY A 141 25.38 2.52 -6.06
C GLY A 141 25.38 1.24 -5.20
N PRO A 142 25.61 1.37 -3.88
CA PRO A 142 25.76 0.22 -2.98
C PRO A 142 24.50 -0.67 -2.91
N LEU A 143 24.72 -1.99 -2.96
CA LEU A 143 23.68 -3.03 -2.79
C LEU A 143 22.97 -2.87 -1.43
N ARG A 144 21.63 -2.86 -1.44
CA ARG A 144 20.80 -2.82 -0.22
C ARG A 144 20.35 -4.24 0.18
N PRO A 145 20.32 -4.59 1.49
CA PRO A 145 20.23 -5.97 1.96
C PRO A 145 18.81 -6.58 1.99
N ASN A 146 18.81 -7.92 2.08
CA ASN A 146 17.73 -8.92 2.07
C ASN A 146 16.45 -8.56 2.86
N LEU A 147 15.29 -8.82 2.22
CA LEU A 147 13.94 -8.48 2.67
C LEU A 147 13.21 -9.67 3.31
N VAL A 148 12.16 -9.40 4.07
CA VAL A 148 11.16 -10.39 4.51
C VAL A 148 10.07 -10.49 3.45
N GLU A 149 9.77 -11.70 2.99
CA GLU A 149 8.69 -11.95 2.04
C GLU A 149 7.40 -12.32 2.80
N VAL A 150 6.34 -11.55 2.61
CA VAL A 150 4.99 -11.92 3.09
C VAL A 150 4.21 -12.40 1.88
N LEU A 151 3.90 -13.69 1.84
CA LEU A 151 3.29 -14.37 0.69
C LEU A 151 1.95 -14.99 1.12
N SER A 152 0.92 -14.67 0.35
CA SER A 152 -0.44 -15.20 0.45
C SER A 152 -0.93 -15.41 -0.99
N LEU A 153 -1.46 -16.58 -1.32
CA LEU A 153 -2.10 -16.81 -2.62
C LEU A 153 -3.57 -16.42 -2.48
N GLU A 154 -3.91 -15.16 -2.74
CA GLU A 154 -5.32 -14.75 -2.87
C GLU A 154 -5.62 -14.55 -4.36
N GLU A 155 -6.66 -15.21 -4.87
CA GLU A 155 -7.27 -14.83 -6.16
C GLU A 155 -8.44 -13.86 -5.89
N GLU A 156 -8.46 -12.74 -6.62
CA GLU A 156 -9.47 -11.67 -6.50
C GLU A 156 -10.80 -12.04 -7.17
N PRO A 157 -11.96 -11.64 -6.60
CA PRO A 157 -13.12 -11.23 -7.37
C PRO A 157 -12.91 -9.81 -7.91
N VAL A 158 -13.07 -9.61 -9.22
CA VAL A 158 -12.98 -8.31 -9.89
C VAL A 158 -14.03 -7.34 -9.33
N GLN A 159 -13.66 -6.51 -8.35
CA GLN A 159 -14.19 -5.17 -8.04
C GLN A 159 -13.63 -4.63 -6.71
N SER A 160 -12.36 -4.22 -6.67
CA SER A 160 -11.95 -2.98 -5.97
C SER A 160 -10.54 -2.57 -6.40
N ILE A 161 -10.44 -1.34 -6.90
CA ILE A 161 -9.23 -0.75 -7.47
C ILE A 161 -8.20 -0.50 -6.36
N GLY A 162 -7.01 -1.11 -6.46
CA GLY A 162 -5.76 -0.52 -5.97
C GLY A 162 -5.12 -1.02 -4.66
N SER A 163 -5.41 -2.22 -4.13
CA SER A 163 -4.75 -2.70 -2.90
C SER A 163 -3.87 -3.93 -3.11
N SER A 164 -2.55 -3.80 -2.88
CA SER A 164 -1.60 -4.93 -2.82
C SER A 164 -2.03 -5.99 -1.80
N LEU A 165 -1.60 -7.24 -1.99
CA LEU A 165 -1.79 -8.37 -1.09
C LEU A 165 -1.36 -8.07 0.38
N HIS A 166 -0.29 -7.28 0.54
CA HIS A 166 0.20 -6.82 1.84
C HIS A 166 -0.76 -5.84 2.53
N HIS A 167 -1.49 -5.04 1.73
CA HIS A 167 -2.53 -4.14 2.22
C HIS A 167 -3.78 -4.90 2.70
N LYS A 168 -4.05 -6.12 2.22
CA LYS A 168 -5.22 -6.92 2.64
C LYS A 168 -5.02 -7.64 3.97
N LEU A 169 -3.82 -8.18 4.23
CA LEU A 169 -3.43 -8.71 5.55
C LEU A 169 -3.56 -7.66 6.69
N MET A 170 -3.48 -6.39 6.34
CA MET A 170 -3.62 -5.23 7.24
C MET A 170 -4.98 -4.56 7.17
N ARG A 171 -6.00 -5.16 6.55
CA ARG A 171 -7.37 -4.60 6.50
C ARG A 171 -8.29 -5.39 7.41
N LEU A 172 -9.00 -4.66 8.27
CA LEU A 172 -10.11 -5.17 9.07
C LEU A 172 -11.47 -4.64 8.59
N ALA A 173 -11.46 -3.51 7.87
CA ALA A 173 -12.59 -2.91 7.18
C ALA A 173 -12.06 -2.13 5.96
N GLU A 174 -12.92 -1.85 4.98
CA GLU A 174 -12.55 -1.18 3.72
C GLU A 174 -11.83 0.18 3.89
N THR A 175 -11.80 0.75 5.09
CA THR A 175 -11.30 2.11 5.39
C THR A 175 -10.08 2.23 6.34
N ILE A 176 -9.68 1.19 7.08
CA ILE A 176 -8.57 1.29 8.07
C ILE A 176 -7.50 0.22 7.82
N ASN A 177 -6.25 0.65 7.61
CA ASN A 177 -5.09 -0.22 7.49
C ASN A 177 -3.85 0.36 8.21
N LEU A 178 -2.83 -0.48 8.44
CA LEU A 178 -1.64 -0.08 9.20
C LEU A 178 -0.89 1.09 8.54
N ASP A 179 -0.80 1.11 7.21
CA ASP A 179 -0.20 2.22 6.47
C ASP A 179 -0.95 3.54 6.71
N SER A 180 -2.28 3.55 6.66
CA SER A 180 -3.06 4.77 6.89
C SER A 180 -2.91 5.28 8.32
N CYS A 181 -2.83 4.40 9.31
CA CYS A 181 -2.56 4.77 10.70
C CYS A 181 -1.16 5.38 10.89
N LEU A 182 -0.14 4.78 10.28
CA LEU A 182 1.26 5.21 10.47
C LEU A 182 1.64 6.39 9.57
N SER A 183 1.24 6.39 8.30
CA SER A 183 1.51 7.47 7.34
C SER A 183 0.81 8.78 7.70
N ALA A 184 -0.27 8.75 8.48
CA ALA A 184 -0.87 9.94 9.06
C ALA A 184 0.03 10.66 10.08
N LEU A 185 1.01 9.96 10.67
CA LEU A 185 1.93 10.51 11.67
C LEU A 185 3.19 11.14 11.06
N ALA A 186 3.54 10.77 9.82
CA ALA A 186 4.64 11.36 9.06
C ALA A 186 4.31 12.80 8.60
N SER A 187 5.30 13.69 8.75
CA SER A 187 5.13 15.15 8.60
C SER A 187 5.30 15.65 7.16
N SER A 188 6.06 14.93 6.34
CA SER A 188 6.48 15.29 4.97
C SER A 188 6.06 14.22 3.96
N ALA A 189 6.03 14.60 2.68
CA ALA A 189 5.73 13.65 1.60
C ALA A 189 6.80 12.55 1.49
N GLN A 190 8.08 12.94 1.63
CA GLN A 190 9.21 12.03 1.64
C GLN A 190 9.16 11.05 2.81
N GLY A 191 8.76 11.51 4.00
CA GLY A 191 8.58 10.66 5.19
C GLY A 191 7.50 9.61 5.00
N LYS A 192 6.35 10.00 4.45
CA LYS A 192 5.25 9.07 4.12
C LYS A 192 5.70 8.00 3.12
N MET A 193 6.40 8.41 2.07
CA MET A 193 6.95 7.50 1.07
C MET A 193 7.96 6.53 1.70
N ARG A 194 8.93 7.04 2.47
CA ARG A 194 9.95 6.19 3.13
C ARG A 194 9.32 5.24 4.14
N LEU A 195 8.32 5.67 4.89
CA LEU A 195 7.56 4.81 5.78
C LEU A 195 6.83 3.70 5.04
N ARG A 196 6.11 4.04 3.95
CA ARG A 196 5.45 3.03 3.11
C ARG A 196 6.43 2.02 2.54
N GLN A 197 7.62 2.47 2.12
CA GLN A 197 8.69 1.56 1.68
C GLN A 197 9.18 0.64 2.81
N MET A 198 9.36 1.16 4.04
CA MET A 198 9.74 0.34 5.19
C MET A 198 8.69 -0.73 5.52
N LEU A 199 7.40 -0.40 5.35
CA LEU A 199 6.30 -1.34 5.52
C LEU A 199 6.27 -2.40 4.41
N LEU A 200 6.38 -2.01 3.15
CA LEU A 200 6.37 -2.96 2.04
C LEU A 200 7.62 -3.87 2.03
N ARG A 201 8.70 -3.46 2.71
CA ARG A 201 10.00 -4.12 2.69
C ARG A 201 10.60 -4.27 4.10
N PRO A 202 10.04 -5.14 4.96
CA PRO A 202 10.64 -5.42 6.26
C PRO A 202 12.02 -6.05 6.07
N SER A 203 12.94 -5.79 6.99
CA SER A 203 14.33 -6.24 6.86
C SER A 203 14.58 -7.53 7.63
N THR A 204 15.50 -8.36 7.16
CA THR A 204 16.11 -9.45 7.96
C THR A 204 17.47 -9.05 8.54
N ASN A 205 17.96 -7.84 8.23
CA ASN A 205 19.23 -7.33 8.77
C ASN A 205 19.04 -6.85 10.21
N LEU A 206 19.50 -7.68 11.16
CA LEU A 206 19.41 -7.40 12.59
C LEU A 206 20.06 -6.05 12.97
N GLY A 207 21.19 -5.69 12.35
CA GLY A 207 21.88 -4.43 12.64
C GLY A 207 21.03 -3.21 12.30
N LEU A 208 20.40 -3.22 11.12
CA LEU A 208 19.50 -2.16 10.67
C LEU A 208 18.26 -2.05 11.55
N ILE A 209 17.64 -3.18 11.91
CA ILE A 209 16.45 -3.19 12.79
C ILE A 209 16.80 -2.60 14.16
N MET A 210 17.92 -3.03 14.75
CA MET A 210 18.37 -2.53 16.05
C MET A 210 18.74 -1.04 16.01
N GLU A 211 19.33 -0.56 14.91
CA GLU A 211 19.62 0.86 14.71
C GLU A 211 18.33 1.70 14.69
N ARG A 212 17.30 1.23 13.99
CA ARG A 212 15.97 1.86 14.00
C ARG A 212 15.36 1.88 15.41
N HIS A 213 15.41 0.78 16.14
CA HIS A 213 14.89 0.72 17.52
C HIS A 213 15.61 1.69 18.46
N ARG A 214 16.95 1.80 18.38
CA ARG A 214 17.74 2.77 19.15
C ARG A 214 17.39 4.21 18.78
N THR A 215 17.15 4.46 17.49
CA THR A 215 16.74 5.79 17.03
C THR A 215 15.36 6.15 17.58
N ILE A 216 14.40 5.23 17.52
CA ILE A 216 13.07 5.42 18.11
C ILE A 216 13.16 5.64 19.63
N GLU A 217 14.00 4.88 20.34
CA GLU A 217 14.24 5.05 21.77
C GLU A 217 14.76 6.46 22.11
N ALA A 218 15.75 6.95 21.34
CA ALA A 218 16.26 8.31 21.50
C ALA A 218 15.18 9.37 21.22
N LEU A 219 14.33 9.16 20.21
CA LEU A 219 13.23 10.08 19.88
C LEU A 219 12.12 10.08 20.94
N LEU A 220 11.87 8.95 21.61
CA LEU A 220 10.87 8.83 22.68
C LEU A 220 11.36 9.34 24.04
N HIS A 221 12.66 9.61 24.19
CA HIS A 221 13.21 10.08 25.46
C HIS A 221 12.55 11.40 25.90
N ALA A 222 12.07 11.47 27.15
CA ALA A 222 11.27 12.59 27.65
C ALA A 222 11.95 13.98 27.49
N GLU A 223 13.28 14.02 27.66
CA GLU A 223 14.07 15.26 27.50
C GLU A 223 14.16 15.74 26.03
N ASN A 224 13.87 14.87 25.06
CA ASN A 224 13.91 15.17 23.63
C ASN A 224 12.53 15.60 23.09
N ALA A 225 11.46 15.58 23.89
CA ALA A 225 10.09 15.84 23.44
C ALA A 225 9.90 17.18 22.72
N GLU A 226 10.47 18.28 23.26
CA GLU A 226 10.39 19.60 22.62
C GLU A 226 11.25 19.68 21.34
N ILE A 227 12.39 18.97 21.30
CA ILE A 227 13.24 18.87 20.10
C ILE A 227 12.47 18.16 18.99
N VAL A 228 11.87 17.00 19.30
CA VAL A 228 11.06 16.20 18.38
C VAL A 228 9.86 17.00 17.84
N LYS A 229 9.14 17.70 18.73
CA LYS A 229 8.04 18.59 18.33
C LYS A 229 8.49 19.67 17.36
N ASN A 230 9.67 20.25 17.57
CA ASN A 230 10.25 21.22 16.64
C ASN A 230 10.68 20.57 15.32
N MET A 231 11.33 19.40 15.32
CA MET A 231 11.68 18.65 14.11
C MET A 231 10.45 18.42 13.23
N ARG A 232 9.32 17.97 13.82
CA ARG A 232 8.05 17.78 13.08
C ARG A 232 7.50 19.05 12.47
N LYS A 233 7.63 20.19 13.15
CA LYS A 233 7.20 21.50 12.61
C LYS A 233 8.08 21.92 11.43
N LEU A 234 9.36 21.55 11.44
CA LEU A 234 10.29 21.84 10.36
C LEU A 234 10.03 20.96 9.13
N LEU A 235 9.89 19.65 9.34
CA LEU A 235 9.62 18.67 8.28
C LEU A 235 8.31 18.96 7.52
N ARG A 236 7.25 19.40 8.22
CA ARG A 236 5.97 19.83 7.60
C ARG A 236 6.10 20.98 6.61
N LYS A 237 7.17 21.77 6.67
CA LYS A 237 7.38 22.92 5.76
C LYS A 237 8.07 22.54 4.46
N LEU A 238 8.58 21.31 4.36
CA LEU A 238 9.29 20.82 3.18
C LEU A 238 8.30 20.48 2.07
N LYS A 239 8.63 20.91 0.85
CA LYS A 239 7.97 20.45 -0.37
C LYS A 239 8.70 19.22 -0.92
N ASN A 240 8.12 18.59 -1.95
CA ASN A 240 8.79 17.50 -2.65
C ASN A 240 10.03 18.02 -3.39
N THR A 241 11.22 17.65 -2.89
CA THR A 241 12.51 18.13 -3.39
C THR A 241 12.82 17.63 -4.79
N LYS A 242 12.39 16.41 -5.14
CA LYS A 242 12.58 15.85 -6.49
C LYS A 242 11.82 16.67 -7.54
N THR A 243 10.58 17.05 -7.23
CA THR A 243 9.77 17.92 -8.10
C THR A 243 10.40 19.30 -8.26
N LEU A 244 10.93 19.89 -7.17
CA LEU A 244 11.62 21.18 -7.22
C LEU A 244 12.85 21.13 -8.13
N LEU A 245 13.71 20.14 -7.98
CA LEU A 245 14.91 19.99 -8.81
C LEU A 245 14.58 19.72 -10.28
N LEU A 246 13.49 18.98 -10.53
CA LEU A 246 12.99 18.76 -11.90
C LEU A 246 12.53 20.07 -12.56
N HIS A 247 11.91 20.98 -11.79
CA HIS A 247 11.57 22.32 -12.29
C HIS A 247 12.83 23.12 -12.61
N VAL A 248 13.84 23.10 -11.72
CA VAL A 248 15.14 23.77 -11.96
C VAL A 248 15.81 23.25 -13.22
N ARG A 249 15.87 21.92 -13.41
CA ARG A 249 16.44 21.30 -14.61
C ARG A 249 15.70 21.73 -15.89
N LYS A 250 14.37 21.68 -15.88
CA LYS A 250 13.55 22.16 -17.02
C LYS A 250 13.76 23.64 -17.34
N GLY A 251 14.03 24.46 -16.32
CA GLY A 251 14.35 25.88 -16.49
C GLY A 251 15.70 26.13 -17.17
N VAL A 252 16.67 25.21 -17.00
CA VAL A 252 17.98 25.28 -17.68
C VAL A 252 17.88 24.73 -19.11
N ASP A 253 17.11 23.65 -19.32
CA ASP A 253 17.05 22.95 -20.61
C ASP A 253 16.16 23.65 -21.67
N ARG A 254 15.22 24.51 -21.28
CA ARG A 254 14.32 25.20 -22.22
C ARG A 254 14.79 26.60 -22.57
N ILE A 255 15.48 26.70 -23.70
CA ILE A 255 15.80 27.96 -24.39
C ILE A 255 14.50 28.48 -25.04
N ARG A 256 13.97 29.60 -24.52
CA ARG A 256 12.82 30.37 -25.04
C ARG A 256 11.44 29.69 -24.94
N GLY A 257 10.65 30.11 -23.94
CA GLY A 257 9.19 29.91 -23.93
C GLY A 257 8.60 29.44 -22.60
N GLN A 258 8.04 30.38 -21.83
CA GLN A 258 6.93 30.19 -20.88
C GLN A 258 6.99 29.04 -19.84
N LEU A 259 8.16 28.67 -19.33
CA LEU A 259 8.26 28.16 -17.95
C LEU A 259 9.36 28.92 -17.20
N SER A 260 9.01 30.12 -16.75
CA SER A 260 9.82 30.88 -15.80
C SER A 260 9.91 30.09 -14.49
N LEU A 261 11.13 29.87 -13.99
CA LEU A 261 11.36 29.36 -12.64
C LEU A 261 10.65 30.29 -11.66
N ARG A 262 9.62 29.77 -11.00
CA ARG A 262 8.75 30.59 -10.15
C ARG A 262 9.53 30.99 -8.91
N VAL A 263 9.29 32.21 -8.43
CA VAL A 263 9.75 32.70 -7.11
C VAL A 263 9.46 31.68 -6.00
N GLY A 264 8.34 30.96 -6.13
CA GLY A 264 7.93 29.90 -5.20
C GLY A 264 8.86 28.68 -5.13
N ASP A 265 9.55 28.35 -6.22
CA ASP A 265 10.49 27.22 -6.28
C ASP A 265 11.81 27.58 -5.59
N TRP A 266 12.36 28.77 -5.89
CA TRP A 266 13.52 29.33 -5.20
C TRP A 266 13.30 29.48 -3.69
N LYS A 267 12.13 30.00 -3.31
CA LYS A 267 11.75 30.12 -1.90
C LYS A 267 11.63 28.75 -1.21
N ALA A 268 11.23 27.71 -1.95
CA ALA A 268 11.16 26.35 -1.42
C ALA A 268 12.55 25.72 -1.23
N LEU A 269 13.46 25.92 -2.19
CA LEU A 269 14.87 25.48 -2.08
C LEU A 269 15.60 26.20 -0.93
N LEU A 270 15.40 27.52 -0.80
CA LEU A 270 15.95 28.27 0.32
C LEU A 270 15.42 27.73 1.65
N ARG A 271 14.10 27.48 1.73
CA ARG A 271 13.48 26.91 2.92
C ARG A 271 14.02 25.51 3.23
N PHE A 272 14.25 24.69 2.21
CA PHE A 272 14.88 23.37 2.36
C PHE A 272 16.27 23.50 3.01
N ALA A 273 17.12 24.41 2.50
CA ALA A 273 18.46 24.65 3.08
C ALA A 273 18.40 25.14 4.55
N MET A 274 17.46 26.04 4.88
CA MET A 274 17.27 26.51 6.24
C MET A 274 16.78 25.39 7.19
N VAL A 275 15.79 24.61 6.74
CA VAL A 275 15.28 23.46 7.51
C VAL A 275 16.37 22.42 7.72
N ALA A 276 17.20 22.16 6.70
CA ALA A 276 18.34 21.25 6.82
C ALA A 276 19.31 21.67 7.94
N ALA A 277 19.67 22.95 7.99
CA ALA A 277 20.55 23.48 9.03
C ALA A 277 19.93 23.35 10.43
N GLN A 278 18.64 23.65 10.57
CA GLN A 278 17.93 23.56 11.84
C GLN A 278 17.72 22.11 12.29
N LEU A 279 17.40 21.20 11.39
CA LEU A 279 17.27 19.77 11.68
C LEU A 279 18.60 19.19 12.13
N ARG A 280 19.71 19.55 11.49
CA ARG A 280 21.05 19.15 11.93
C ARG A 280 21.36 19.60 13.36
N GLN A 281 21.05 20.86 13.68
CA GLN A 281 21.24 21.35 15.05
C GLN A 281 20.36 20.59 16.04
N ALA A 282 19.12 20.30 15.67
CA ALA A 282 18.20 19.52 16.48
C ALA A 282 18.69 18.08 16.68
N THR A 283 19.24 17.42 15.67
CA THR A 283 19.77 16.05 15.80
C THR A 283 21.00 15.97 16.69
N HIS A 284 21.91 16.95 16.61
CA HIS A 284 23.06 17.01 17.54
C HIS A 284 22.65 17.33 18.99
N ALA A 285 21.50 17.98 19.19
CA ALA A 285 20.98 18.28 20.52
C ALA A 285 20.25 17.09 21.16
N LEU A 286 19.96 16.02 20.41
CA LEU A 286 19.31 14.82 20.96
C LEU A 286 20.23 14.14 21.97
N LYS A 287 19.73 13.96 23.19
CA LYS A 287 20.41 13.15 24.20
C LYS A 287 20.30 11.66 23.84
N ALA A 288 21.32 10.89 24.22
CA ALA A 288 21.46 9.46 23.91
C ALA A 288 21.52 9.09 22.40
N ALA A 289 21.66 10.07 21.51
CA ALA A 289 21.87 9.87 20.08
C ALA A 289 23.38 9.69 19.75
N SER A 290 24.01 8.64 20.27
CA SER A 290 25.40 8.34 19.88
C SER A 290 25.45 7.85 18.43
N GLY A 291 26.06 8.60 17.52
CA GLY A 291 26.36 8.15 16.16
C GLY A 291 25.42 8.60 15.05
N ILE A 292 24.41 9.45 15.34
CA ILE A 292 23.55 10.02 14.30
C ILE A 292 24.25 11.24 13.65
N ASP A 293 25.25 11.00 12.79
CA ASP A 293 25.92 12.07 12.02
C ASP A 293 25.19 12.30 10.68
N LEU A 294 23.96 12.80 10.76
CA LEU A 294 23.03 12.79 9.63
C LEU A 294 23.34 13.81 8.52
N PHE A 295 24.34 14.69 8.60
CA PHE A 295 24.42 15.81 7.64
C PHE A 295 25.83 16.31 7.29
N SER A 296 26.17 16.32 6.00
CA SER A 296 27.36 16.99 5.48
C SER A 296 27.20 18.53 5.49
N ARG A 297 28.30 19.29 5.65
CA ARG A 297 28.29 20.77 5.67
C ARG A 297 27.94 21.43 4.32
N ARG A 298 27.81 20.66 3.24
CA ARG A 298 27.76 21.18 1.86
C ARG A 298 26.47 21.96 1.52
N PHE A 299 25.39 21.78 2.28
CA PHE A 299 24.07 22.38 1.98
C PHE A 299 23.89 23.85 2.32
N LEU A 300 24.68 24.38 3.27
CA LEU A 300 24.57 25.78 3.68
C LEU A 300 24.91 26.74 2.53
N HIS A 301 25.74 26.29 1.58
CA HIS A 301 26.16 27.09 0.45
C HIS A 301 25.02 27.38 -0.53
N VAL A 302 24.14 26.42 -0.80
CA VAL A 302 22.99 26.58 -1.73
C VAL A 302 22.05 27.70 -1.27
N GLY A 303 21.75 27.75 0.03
CA GLY A 303 20.91 28.80 0.59
C GLY A 303 21.55 30.19 0.49
N ASP A 304 22.87 30.28 0.70
CA ASP A 304 23.63 31.53 0.61
C ASP A 304 23.68 32.07 -0.82
N ILE A 305 23.91 31.22 -1.82
CA ILE A 305 23.89 31.62 -3.24
C ILE A 305 22.50 32.17 -3.59
N ILE A 306 21.42 31.47 -3.22
CA ILE A 306 20.04 31.92 -3.52
C ILE A 306 19.73 33.28 -2.86
N ILE A 307 20.10 33.48 -1.60
CA ILE A 307 19.86 34.75 -0.89
C ILE A 307 20.64 35.91 -1.52
N ARG A 308 21.87 35.66 -2.00
CA ARG A 308 22.70 36.71 -2.62
C ARG A 308 22.26 37.07 -4.03
N THR A 309 21.47 36.23 -4.69
CA THR A 309 21.05 36.45 -6.08
C THR A 309 19.62 36.94 -6.21
N ILE A 310 18.67 36.45 -5.40
CA ILE A 310 17.23 36.72 -5.59
C ILE A 310 16.70 37.71 -4.54
N ASP A 311 16.04 38.78 -5.00
CA ASP A 311 15.26 39.66 -4.13
C ASP A 311 13.85 39.12 -3.94
N PHE A 312 13.63 38.39 -2.84
CA PHE A 312 12.32 37.81 -2.53
C PHE A 312 11.24 38.84 -2.18
N GLN A 313 11.62 40.07 -1.82
CA GLN A 313 10.66 41.11 -1.47
C GLN A 313 10.13 41.76 -2.75
N LEU A 314 11.02 42.22 -3.63
CA LEU A 314 10.64 42.77 -4.93
C LEU A 314 9.94 41.72 -5.80
N SER A 315 10.44 40.48 -5.81
CA SER A 315 9.82 39.37 -6.57
C SER A 315 8.37 39.10 -6.17
N LYS A 316 8.01 39.40 -4.92
CA LYS A 316 6.64 39.24 -4.42
C LYS A 316 5.73 40.34 -4.97
N ASP A 317 6.25 41.55 -5.07
CA ASP A 317 5.50 42.73 -5.49
C ASP A 317 5.35 42.78 -7.02
N SER A 318 6.36 42.32 -7.77
CA SER A 318 6.34 42.28 -9.24
C SER A 318 5.76 40.99 -9.85
N GLY A 319 5.60 39.93 -9.04
CA GLY A 319 5.02 38.65 -9.47
C GLY A 319 5.94 37.76 -10.33
N HIS A 320 7.19 38.17 -10.54
CA HIS A 320 8.23 37.41 -11.24
C HIS A 320 9.54 37.41 -10.44
N THR A 321 10.56 36.67 -10.88
CA THR A 321 11.83 36.55 -10.14
C THR A 321 12.69 37.77 -10.40
N GLU A 322 12.93 38.56 -9.34
CA GLU A 322 13.75 39.76 -9.34
C GLU A 322 15.15 39.47 -8.80
N ILE A 323 16.15 40.05 -9.45
CA ILE A 323 17.56 39.93 -9.05
C ILE A 323 17.91 40.99 -8.00
N LEU A 324 18.60 40.57 -6.94
CA LEU A 324 19.06 41.43 -5.87
C LEU A 324 20.13 42.42 -6.36
N SER A 325 20.01 43.68 -5.97
CA SER A 325 21.05 44.69 -6.22
C SER A 325 22.39 44.26 -5.61
N GLY A 326 23.46 44.32 -6.40
CA GLY A 326 24.80 43.86 -6.05
C GLY A 326 25.06 42.38 -6.38
N ALA A 327 24.09 41.66 -6.96
CA ALA A 327 24.30 40.30 -7.46
C ALA A 327 25.04 40.28 -8.80
N ASN A 328 24.86 41.32 -9.63
CA ASN A 328 25.52 41.48 -10.92
C ASN A 328 25.70 42.98 -11.23
N ASP A 329 26.95 43.44 -11.16
CA ASP A 329 27.30 44.87 -11.35
C ASP A 329 26.89 45.41 -12.73
N TYR A 330 26.92 44.57 -13.77
CA TYR A 330 26.54 44.98 -15.13
C TYR A 330 25.02 45.15 -15.26
N LEU A 331 24.24 44.22 -14.70
CA LEU A 331 22.78 44.34 -14.64
C LEU A 331 22.36 45.56 -13.82
N ASP A 332 23.01 45.79 -12.68
CA ASP A 332 22.75 46.98 -11.85
C ASP A 332 23.06 48.27 -12.62
N GLY A 333 24.14 48.29 -13.41
CA GLY A 333 24.46 49.39 -14.33
C GLY A 333 23.36 49.65 -15.36
N LEU A 334 22.83 48.60 -15.99
CA LEU A 334 21.72 48.73 -16.95
C LEU A 334 20.42 49.20 -16.28
N LYS A 335 20.10 48.68 -15.09
CA LYS A 335 18.93 49.11 -14.31
C LYS A 335 19.05 50.58 -13.90
N GLN A 336 20.25 51.03 -13.53
CA GLN A 336 20.52 52.43 -13.21
C GLN A 336 20.39 53.32 -14.46
N GLU A 337 20.97 52.92 -15.59
CA GLU A 337 20.85 53.65 -16.86
C GLU A 337 19.38 53.80 -17.28
N PHE A 338 18.59 52.73 -17.15
CA PHE A 338 17.15 52.77 -17.43
C PHE A 338 16.40 53.68 -16.45
N ALA A 339 16.74 53.65 -15.16
CA ALA A 339 16.15 54.56 -14.17
C ALA A 339 16.44 56.03 -14.47
N ASP A 340 17.68 56.35 -14.89
CA ASP A 340 18.09 57.70 -15.29
C ASP A 340 17.30 58.17 -16.53
N VAL A 341 17.13 57.28 -17.51
CA VAL A 341 16.28 57.55 -18.70
C VAL A 341 14.82 57.80 -18.30
N CYS A 342 14.26 57.01 -17.38
CA CYS A 342 12.91 57.23 -16.88
C CYS A 342 12.76 58.57 -16.14
N GLN A 343 13.79 59.02 -15.43
CA GLN A 343 13.80 60.34 -14.77
C GLN A 343 13.80 61.51 -15.76
N MET A 344 14.30 61.31 -16.99
CA MET A 344 14.28 62.32 -18.05
C MET A 344 12.92 62.46 -18.75
N LEU A 345 11.98 61.51 -18.59
CA LEU A 345 10.68 61.54 -19.29
C LEU A 345 9.83 62.80 -19.05
N PRO A 346 9.79 63.41 -17.84
CA PRO A 346 9.12 64.69 -17.62
C PRO A 346 9.77 65.84 -18.37
N GLU A 347 11.11 65.91 -18.39
CA GLU A 347 11.84 66.96 -19.13
C GLU A 347 11.70 66.79 -20.65
N LEU A 348 11.62 65.53 -21.10
CA LEU A 348 11.32 65.18 -22.48
C LEU A 348 9.94 65.68 -22.89
N LYS A 349 8.93 65.51 -22.03
CA LYS A 349 7.60 66.10 -22.25
C LYS A 349 7.69 67.62 -22.41
N ASP A 350 8.42 68.31 -21.53
CA ASP A 350 8.57 69.77 -21.59
C ASP A 350 9.30 70.23 -22.86
N THR A 351 10.18 69.38 -23.41
CA THR A 351 10.86 69.63 -24.69
C THR A 351 9.90 69.49 -25.85
N VAL A 352 9.11 68.40 -25.89
CA VAL A 352 8.06 68.20 -26.90
C VAL A 352 7.03 69.35 -26.85
N VAL A 353 6.64 69.80 -25.66
CA VAL A 353 5.69 70.92 -25.48
C VAL A 353 6.25 72.25 -25.99
N ARG A 354 7.58 72.46 -25.95
CA ARG A 354 8.23 73.68 -26.45
C ARG A 354 8.28 73.74 -27.98
N GLU A 355 8.23 72.60 -28.66
CA GLU A 355 8.34 72.49 -30.12
C GLU A 355 6.98 72.57 -30.85
N ILE A 356 5.88 72.49 -30.10
CA ILE A 356 4.51 72.51 -30.63
C ILE A 356 3.80 73.86 -30.35
N PRO A 357 2.72 74.19 -31.08
CA PRO A 357 1.92 75.39 -30.79
C PRO A 357 1.37 75.40 -29.37
N SER A 358 1.32 76.58 -28.72
CA SER A 358 0.88 76.72 -27.32
C SER A 358 -0.54 76.19 -27.05
N ALA A 359 -1.42 76.21 -28.05
CA ALA A 359 -2.77 75.65 -27.96
C ALA A 359 -2.79 74.11 -27.93
N ALA A 360 -1.72 73.43 -28.38
CA ALA A 360 -1.61 71.98 -28.42
C ALA A 360 -0.97 71.38 -27.15
N ALA A 361 -0.27 72.19 -26.37
CA ALA A 361 0.45 71.79 -25.16
C ALA A 361 -0.42 71.07 -24.12
N GLU A 362 -1.68 71.49 -23.96
CA GLU A 362 -2.62 70.92 -22.99
C GLU A 362 -3.02 69.46 -23.33
N TYR A 363 -2.93 69.07 -24.60
CA TYR A 363 -3.34 67.73 -25.05
C TYR A 363 -2.25 66.68 -24.88
N ILE A 364 -0.98 67.08 -24.69
CA ILE A 364 0.15 66.18 -24.41
C ILE A 364 0.10 65.77 -22.94
N ARG A 365 -0.22 64.51 -22.67
CA ARG A 365 -0.36 63.98 -21.32
C ARG A 365 1.00 63.70 -20.68
N HIS A 366 1.81 62.86 -21.31
CA HIS A 366 3.12 62.43 -20.83
C HIS A 366 3.93 61.78 -21.95
N CYS A 367 5.22 61.55 -21.71
CA CYS A 367 6.06 60.66 -22.51
C CYS A 367 6.27 59.36 -21.72
N THR A 368 6.24 58.21 -22.39
CA THR A 368 6.44 56.90 -21.75
C THR A 368 7.32 56.01 -22.61
N ILE A 369 7.93 55.00 -21.99
CA ILE A 369 8.61 53.91 -22.68
C ILE A 369 7.76 52.67 -22.51
N MET A 370 7.48 51.94 -23.60
CA MET A 370 6.79 50.66 -23.54
C MET A 370 7.68 49.54 -24.09
N PRO A 371 7.71 48.35 -23.45
CA PRO A 371 8.42 47.20 -23.99
C PRO A 371 7.97 46.90 -25.43
N GLN A 372 8.92 46.63 -26.33
CA GLN A 372 8.73 46.38 -27.78
C GLN A 372 8.29 47.58 -28.64
N LEU A 373 7.69 48.62 -28.05
CA LEU A 373 7.25 49.82 -28.77
C LEU A 373 8.14 51.03 -28.53
N GLY A 374 9.03 51.02 -27.54
CA GLY A 374 10.00 52.10 -27.32
C GLY A 374 9.38 53.37 -26.71
N PHE A 375 9.98 54.53 -26.99
CA PHE A 375 9.53 55.84 -26.52
C PHE A 375 8.28 56.30 -27.28
N LEU A 376 7.31 56.83 -26.54
CA LEU A 376 6.01 57.23 -27.06
C LEU A 376 5.56 58.55 -26.44
N ILE A 377 4.88 59.36 -27.24
CA ILE A 377 4.17 60.57 -26.81
C ILE A 377 2.71 60.20 -26.61
N ALA A 378 2.21 60.37 -25.38
CA ALA A 378 0.81 60.14 -25.05
C ALA A 378 -0.01 61.43 -25.26
N VAL A 379 -0.95 61.38 -26.21
CA VAL A 379 -1.83 62.50 -26.56
C VAL A 379 -3.28 62.15 -26.24
N THR A 380 -4.06 63.13 -25.79
CA THR A 380 -5.50 62.95 -25.56
C THR A 380 -6.22 62.59 -26.87
N LEU A 381 -7.05 61.54 -26.85
CA LEU A 381 -7.87 61.10 -27.99
C LEU A 381 -8.98 62.12 -28.28
N ASP A 382 -9.20 62.42 -29.56
CA ASP A 382 -10.42 63.06 -30.04
C ASP A 382 -11.49 61.99 -30.33
N PRO A 383 -12.61 61.97 -29.57
CA PRO A 383 -13.64 60.95 -29.70
C PRO A 383 -14.37 60.94 -31.05
N ASN A 384 -14.26 62.01 -31.86
CA ASN A 384 -14.95 62.09 -33.14
C ASN A 384 -14.10 61.56 -34.32
N SER A 385 -12.79 61.72 -34.26
CA SER A 385 -11.86 61.31 -35.34
C SER A 385 -11.19 59.96 -35.08
N GLY A 386 -11.10 59.53 -33.83
CA GLY A 386 -10.34 58.32 -33.45
C GLY A 386 -8.82 58.53 -33.44
N GLU A 387 -8.36 59.76 -33.68
CA GLU A 387 -6.96 60.18 -33.62
C GLU A 387 -6.71 61.05 -32.38
N GLY A 388 -5.46 61.39 -32.10
CA GLY A 388 -5.13 62.36 -31.06
C GLY A 388 -5.57 63.76 -31.46
N VAL A 389 -6.02 64.55 -30.48
CA VAL A 389 -6.38 65.98 -30.65
C VAL A 389 -5.23 66.78 -31.29
N TYR A 390 -3.98 66.30 -31.12
CA TYR A 390 -2.82 66.79 -31.83
C TYR A 390 -1.94 65.63 -32.32
N HIS A 391 -1.58 65.62 -33.61
CA HIS A 391 -0.78 64.57 -34.25
C HIS A 391 0.42 65.15 -35.02
N GLY A 392 0.98 66.28 -34.56
CA GLY A 392 2.13 66.92 -35.22
C GLY A 392 1.76 67.85 -36.38
N GLN A 393 0.48 68.20 -36.55
CA GLN A 393 0.05 69.19 -37.54
C GLN A 393 0.82 70.52 -37.35
N HIS A 394 1.43 71.01 -38.44
CA HIS A 394 2.29 72.21 -38.48
C HIS A 394 3.63 72.10 -37.72
N HIS A 395 4.06 70.89 -37.33
CA HIS A 395 5.39 70.68 -36.77
C HIS A 395 6.47 70.78 -37.87
N PRO A 396 7.67 71.35 -37.60
CA PRO A 396 8.73 71.54 -38.61
C PRO A 396 9.20 70.26 -39.31
N GLU A 397 9.06 69.12 -38.64
CA GLU A 397 9.52 67.80 -39.09
C GLU A 397 8.41 66.92 -39.68
N GLY A 398 7.19 67.46 -39.82
CA GLY A 398 6.03 66.73 -40.34
C GLY A 398 5.12 66.11 -39.27
N GLU A 399 4.08 65.41 -39.74
CA GLU A 399 3.09 64.74 -38.89
C GLU A 399 3.70 63.54 -38.14
N TRP A 400 3.23 63.31 -36.92
CA TRP A 400 3.71 62.22 -36.08
C TRP A 400 3.09 60.88 -36.49
N THR A 401 3.84 59.80 -36.34
CA THR A 401 3.37 58.46 -36.67
C THR A 401 2.55 57.89 -35.52
N MET A 402 1.27 57.58 -35.76
CA MET A 402 0.41 56.93 -34.77
C MET A 402 0.84 55.47 -34.58
N CYS A 403 1.02 55.05 -33.32
CA CYS A 403 1.35 53.66 -32.98
C CYS A 403 0.10 52.86 -32.62
N PHE A 404 -0.67 53.32 -31.64
CA PHE A 404 -1.94 52.72 -31.22
C PHE A 404 -2.74 53.70 -30.35
N ALA A 405 -4.00 53.37 -30.09
CA ALA A 405 -4.87 54.10 -29.18
C ALA A 405 -5.40 53.17 -28.08
N SER A 406 -5.45 53.65 -26.84
CA SER A 406 -5.98 52.90 -25.69
C SER A 406 -6.53 53.85 -24.63
N GLU A 407 -7.67 53.50 -24.02
CA GLU A 407 -8.24 54.20 -22.85
C GLU A 407 -8.35 55.74 -22.99
N GLY A 408 -8.69 56.25 -24.18
CA GLY A 408 -8.82 57.70 -24.42
C GLY A 408 -7.49 58.43 -24.62
N ILE A 409 -6.40 57.70 -24.84
CA ILE A 409 -5.07 58.21 -25.17
C ILE A 409 -4.61 57.60 -26.50
N VAL A 410 -3.96 58.40 -27.35
CA VAL A 410 -3.30 57.95 -28.57
C VAL A 410 -1.80 58.13 -28.41
N TYR A 411 -1.04 57.09 -28.78
CA TYR A 411 0.40 57.06 -28.65
C TYR A 411 1.05 57.31 -30.02
N TYR A 412 1.97 58.27 -30.06
CA TYR A 412 2.65 58.71 -31.27
C TYR A 412 4.17 58.63 -31.15
N LYS A 413 4.83 58.59 -32.31
CA LYS A 413 6.28 58.81 -32.46
C LYS A 413 6.58 59.97 -33.40
N ASN A 414 7.50 60.84 -32.98
CA ASN A 414 8.15 61.84 -33.82
C ASN A 414 9.63 61.46 -33.99
N GLN A 415 10.41 62.29 -34.71
CA GLN A 415 11.83 62.01 -34.95
C GLN A 415 12.62 61.90 -33.63
N LEU A 416 12.33 62.76 -32.65
CA LEU A 416 12.95 62.71 -31.31
C LEU A 416 12.73 61.36 -30.61
N MET A 417 11.51 60.79 -30.64
CA MET A 417 11.25 59.47 -30.05
C MET A 417 11.99 58.36 -30.80
N LEU A 418 12.11 58.45 -32.13
CA LEU A 418 12.86 57.47 -32.94
C LEU A 418 14.37 57.52 -32.67
N ASP A 419 14.92 58.72 -32.45
CA ASP A 419 16.33 58.89 -32.10
C ASP A 419 16.60 58.31 -30.70
N LEU A 420 15.68 58.54 -29.74
CA LEU A 420 15.75 57.93 -28.40
C LEU A 420 15.59 56.41 -28.44
N ASP A 421 14.73 55.87 -29.30
CA ASP A 421 14.63 54.43 -29.53
C ASP A 421 15.95 53.84 -30.03
N SER A 422 16.62 54.52 -30.96
CA SER A 422 17.91 54.06 -31.49
C SER A 422 19.00 54.05 -30.41
N GLN A 423 18.92 54.93 -29.42
CA GLN A 423 19.94 55.05 -28.37
C GLN A 423 19.64 54.17 -27.15
N TYR A 424 18.37 54.09 -26.73
CA TYR A 424 17.95 53.54 -25.44
C TYR A 424 16.83 52.50 -25.54
N GLY A 425 16.20 52.33 -26.71
CA GLY A 425 15.00 51.50 -26.88
C GLY A 425 15.19 50.01 -26.54
N ASP A 426 16.43 49.51 -26.62
CA ASP A 426 16.76 48.12 -26.34
C ASP A 426 17.13 47.85 -24.86
N LEU A 427 17.20 48.89 -24.02
CA LEU A 427 17.53 48.75 -22.59
C LEU A 427 16.63 47.75 -21.85
N PRO A 428 15.28 47.80 -21.97
CA PRO A 428 14.41 46.83 -21.28
C PRO A 428 14.66 45.38 -21.72
N SER A 429 14.92 45.16 -23.02
CA SER A 429 15.23 43.82 -23.55
C SER A 429 16.55 43.31 -22.99
N ARG A 430 17.58 44.16 -22.96
CA ARG A 430 18.91 43.83 -22.42
C ARG A 430 18.85 43.51 -20.92
N ILE A 431 18.07 44.27 -20.15
CA ILE A 431 17.84 44.00 -18.72
C ILE A 431 17.20 42.62 -18.56
N ALA A 432 16.14 42.32 -19.32
CA ALA A 432 15.45 41.03 -19.24
C ALA A 432 16.36 39.85 -19.64
N ASP A 433 17.17 40.01 -20.69
CA ASP A 433 18.12 38.98 -21.14
C ASP A 433 19.21 38.71 -20.09
N GLU A 434 19.76 39.77 -19.48
CA GLU A 434 20.75 39.64 -18.39
C GLU A 434 20.15 39.03 -17.13
N GLU A 435 18.91 39.37 -16.76
CA GLU A 435 18.20 38.73 -15.65
C GLU A 435 18.02 37.24 -15.89
N ILE A 436 17.60 36.84 -17.10
CA ILE A 436 17.53 35.43 -17.49
C ILE A 436 18.90 34.77 -17.36
N GLY A 437 19.96 35.42 -17.84
CA GLY A 437 21.34 34.93 -17.73
C GLY A 437 21.75 34.66 -16.28
N VAL A 438 21.46 35.59 -15.37
CA VAL A 438 21.73 35.44 -13.93
C VAL A 438 20.91 34.30 -13.31
N VAL A 439 19.62 34.19 -13.65
CA VAL A 439 18.76 33.09 -13.16
C VAL A 439 19.24 31.73 -13.68
N MET A 440 19.68 31.64 -14.93
CA MET A 440 20.21 30.40 -15.50
C MET A 440 21.54 30.00 -14.83
N ALA A 441 22.43 30.97 -14.58
CA ALA A 441 23.67 30.73 -13.87
C ALA A 441 23.41 30.24 -12.43
N LEU A 442 22.44 30.84 -11.74
CA LEU A 442 21.99 30.38 -10.42
C LEU A 442 21.44 28.95 -10.48
N ALA A 443 20.59 28.64 -11.46
CA ALA A 443 20.03 27.29 -11.62
C ALA A 443 21.12 26.25 -11.87
N ALA A 444 22.10 26.54 -12.72
CA ALA A 444 23.26 25.68 -12.94
C ALA A 444 24.06 25.45 -11.64
N ALA A 445 24.37 26.52 -10.90
CA ALA A 445 25.09 26.42 -9.62
C ALA A 445 24.33 25.59 -8.56
N VAL A 446 23.00 25.66 -8.53
CA VAL A 446 22.19 24.81 -7.64
C VAL A 446 22.22 23.34 -8.09
N LEU A 447 22.18 23.07 -9.40
CA LEU A 447 22.23 21.71 -9.95
C LEU A 447 23.58 21.02 -9.75
N GLU A 448 24.70 21.77 -9.62
CA GLU A 448 25.99 21.19 -9.18
C GLU A 448 25.89 20.51 -7.80
N HIS A 449 24.89 20.88 -7.00
CA HIS A 449 24.62 20.31 -5.68
C HIS A 449 23.42 19.33 -5.67
N GLU A 450 22.90 18.92 -6.83
CA GLU A 450 21.70 18.07 -6.96
C GLU A 450 21.81 16.77 -6.13
N VAL A 451 22.88 16.01 -6.32
CA VAL A 451 23.10 14.72 -5.63
C VAL A 451 23.06 14.90 -4.11
N ALA A 452 23.68 15.98 -3.64
CA ALA A 452 23.65 16.30 -2.24
C ALA A 452 22.19 16.58 -1.81
N ILE A 453 21.47 17.44 -2.55
CA ILE A 453 20.13 17.89 -2.15
C ILE A 453 19.17 16.69 -2.06
N LEU A 454 19.27 15.77 -3.02
CA LEU A 454 18.51 14.51 -3.02
C LEU A 454 18.89 13.62 -1.84
N SER A 455 20.19 13.43 -1.57
CA SER A 455 20.66 12.65 -0.42
C SER A 455 20.13 13.22 0.91
N ALA A 456 20.17 14.54 1.10
CA ALA A 456 19.60 15.17 2.29
C ALA A 456 18.07 14.99 2.36
N SER A 457 17.37 15.07 1.22
CA SER A 457 15.93 14.84 1.15
C SER A 457 15.56 13.40 1.54
N ASP A 458 16.38 12.42 1.15
CA ASP A 458 16.19 11.02 1.52
C ASP A 458 16.40 10.80 3.02
N LEU A 459 17.43 11.42 3.59
CA LEU A 459 17.70 11.39 5.02
C LEU A 459 16.59 12.06 5.84
N PHE A 460 16.01 13.15 5.35
CA PHE A 460 14.81 13.74 5.99
C PHE A 460 13.61 12.82 5.92
N GLY A 461 13.44 12.10 4.81
CA GLY A 461 12.40 11.08 4.68
C GLY A 461 12.58 9.95 5.70
N GLU A 462 13.81 9.45 5.88
CA GLU A 462 14.13 8.40 6.85
C GLU A 462 13.96 8.88 8.30
N LEU A 463 14.41 10.10 8.62
CA LEU A 463 14.18 10.68 9.95
C LEU A 463 12.68 10.85 10.25
N ASP A 464 11.91 11.33 9.28
CA ASP A 464 10.46 11.56 9.44
C ASP A 464 9.67 10.24 9.53
N SER A 465 10.10 9.17 8.83
CA SER A 465 9.49 7.85 8.97
C SER A 465 9.77 7.24 10.34
N LEU A 466 10.99 7.36 10.88
CA LEU A 466 11.32 6.90 12.23
C LEU A 466 10.61 7.73 13.31
N LEU A 467 10.47 9.04 13.10
CA LEU A 467 9.63 9.90 13.93
C LEU A 467 8.17 9.45 13.92
N ALA A 468 7.62 9.08 12.75
CA ALA A 468 6.25 8.56 12.65
C ALA A 468 6.08 7.26 13.45
N LEU A 469 7.04 6.33 13.38
CA LEU A 469 7.04 5.10 14.17
C LEU A 469 7.15 5.36 15.68
N ALA A 470 8.00 6.31 16.10
CA ALA A 470 8.11 6.71 17.50
C ALA A 470 6.78 7.28 18.02
N LEU A 471 6.14 8.17 17.26
CA LEU A 471 4.85 8.72 17.63
C LEU A 471 3.74 7.66 17.66
N ALA A 472 3.80 6.67 16.78
CA ALA A 472 2.88 5.54 16.81
C ALA A 472 3.07 4.76 18.11
N ALA A 473 4.33 4.51 18.50
CA ALA A 473 4.64 3.81 19.73
C ALA A 473 4.12 4.54 20.98
N GLU A 474 4.30 5.86 21.06
CA GLU A 474 3.74 6.67 22.14
C GLU A 474 2.21 6.68 22.12
N LYS A 475 1.61 6.93 20.95
CA LYS A 475 0.15 7.06 20.78
C LYS A 475 -0.61 5.77 21.08
N TYR A 476 -0.07 4.64 20.66
CA TYR A 476 -0.71 3.32 20.78
C TYR A 476 -0.12 2.47 21.91
N ASN A 477 0.75 3.06 22.73
CA ASN A 477 1.43 2.41 23.85
C ASN A 477 2.14 1.10 23.42
N TRP A 478 2.94 1.17 22.35
CA TRP A 478 3.76 0.05 21.89
C TRP A 478 5.12 0.03 22.59
N THR A 479 5.68 -1.16 22.73
CA THR A 479 6.94 -1.39 23.45
C THR A 479 8.05 -1.81 22.49
N ALA A 480 9.30 -1.54 22.89
CA ALA A 480 10.47 -1.94 22.14
C ALA A 480 10.60 -3.48 22.13
N PRO A 481 10.57 -4.16 20.97
CA PRO A 481 10.84 -5.59 20.91
C PRO A 481 12.34 -5.88 21.07
N THR A 482 12.66 -7.01 21.68
CA THR A 482 14.02 -7.57 21.73
C THR A 482 14.23 -8.48 20.53
N MET A 483 15.09 -8.08 19.59
CA MET A 483 15.42 -8.91 18.42
C MET A 483 16.53 -9.91 18.73
N THR A 484 16.37 -11.16 18.32
CA THR A 484 17.34 -12.24 18.56
C THR A 484 17.65 -13.02 17.27
N PRO A 485 18.88 -13.57 17.10
CA PRO A 485 19.17 -14.51 16.02
C PRO A 485 18.49 -15.87 16.22
N SER A 486 18.11 -16.23 17.45
CA SER A 486 17.44 -17.50 17.76
C SER A 486 16.09 -17.62 17.06
N ASN A 487 15.70 -18.83 16.67
CA ASN A 487 14.46 -19.08 15.93
C ASN A 487 13.24 -19.17 16.86
N MET A 488 12.88 -18.08 17.54
CA MET A 488 11.84 -18.04 18.56
C MET A 488 10.93 -16.82 18.46
N ILE A 489 9.73 -16.93 19.00
CA ILE A 489 8.78 -15.83 19.21
C ILE A 489 8.27 -16.00 20.65
N ASP A 490 8.51 -14.99 21.50
CA ASP A 490 7.98 -14.90 22.87
C ASP A 490 7.31 -13.53 23.05
N ILE A 491 5.98 -13.51 23.04
CA ILE A 491 5.14 -12.32 23.16
C ILE A 491 4.35 -12.45 24.47
N VAL A 492 4.38 -11.40 25.29
CA VAL A 492 3.60 -11.27 26.52
C VAL A 492 2.59 -10.15 26.33
N ASP A 493 1.31 -10.45 26.61
CA ASP A 493 0.18 -9.54 26.44
C ASP A 493 0.15 -8.87 25.04
N GLY A 494 0.29 -9.67 23.99
CA GLY A 494 0.19 -9.18 22.62
C GLY A 494 -1.21 -8.65 22.31
N ARG A 495 -1.29 -7.59 21.52
CA ARG A 495 -2.54 -6.96 21.06
C ARG A 495 -2.53 -6.82 19.54
N HIS A 496 -3.70 -6.95 18.91
CA HIS A 496 -3.81 -6.76 17.47
C HIS A 496 -3.84 -5.25 17.15
N PRO A 497 -2.88 -4.69 16.41
CA PRO A 497 -2.67 -3.24 16.29
C PRO A 497 -3.86 -2.48 15.67
N LEU A 498 -4.67 -3.17 14.86
CA LEU A 498 -5.86 -2.60 14.22
C LEU A 498 -7.17 -2.93 14.98
N GLN A 499 -7.40 -4.19 15.35
CA GLN A 499 -8.62 -4.59 16.08
C GLN A 499 -8.75 -3.86 17.42
N GLU A 500 -7.64 -3.59 18.11
CA GLU A 500 -7.63 -2.81 19.35
C GLU A 500 -8.26 -1.41 19.19
N LEU A 501 -8.16 -0.82 18.01
CA LEU A 501 -8.72 0.51 17.73
C LEU A 501 -10.24 0.48 17.46
N LEU A 502 -10.81 -0.69 17.23
CA LEU A 502 -12.21 -0.89 16.86
C LEU A 502 -13.08 -1.30 18.06
N VAL A 503 -12.47 -1.65 19.18
CA VAL A 503 -13.17 -2.14 20.37
C VAL A 503 -12.85 -1.26 21.58
N PRO A 504 -13.79 -1.08 22.52
CA PRO A 504 -13.54 -0.28 23.73
C PRO A 504 -12.53 -0.94 24.68
N SER A 505 -12.44 -2.27 24.68
CA SER A 505 -11.51 -3.04 25.49
C SER A 505 -11.04 -4.25 24.69
N TYR A 506 -9.73 -4.40 24.52
CA TYR A 506 -9.12 -5.53 23.83
C TYR A 506 -8.45 -6.46 24.84
N ILE A 507 -8.65 -7.78 24.72
CA ILE A 507 -8.04 -8.78 25.61
C ILE A 507 -6.69 -9.21 25.05
N PRO A 508 -5.57 -8.86 25.73
CA PRO A 508 -4.24 -9.24 25.27
C PRO A 508 -3.95 -10.72 25.49
N ASN A 509 -3.10 -11.31 24.65
CA ASN A 509 -2.76 -12.73 24.68
C ASN A 509 -1.27 -12.99 24.48
N ASP A 510 -0.75 -13.95 25.26
CA ASP A 510 0.63 -14.43 25.15
C ASP A 510 0.81 -15.35 23.93
N CYS A 511 2.03 -15.40 23.38
CA CYS A 511 2.41 -16.38 22.36
C CYS A 511 3.86 -16.81 22.57
N VAL A 512 4.10 -18.12 22.69
CA VAL A 512 5.46 -18.67 22.77
C VAL A 512 5.62 -19.85 21.83
N ILE A 513 6.49 -19.69 20.83
CA ILE A 513 6.77 -20.71 19.80
C ILE A 513 8.24 -20.65 19.37
N ALA A 514 8.87 -21.79 19.14
CA ALA A 514 10.26 -21.88 18.72
C ALA A 514 10.45 -22.93 17.62
N GLY A 515 10.98 -22.51 16.47
CA GLY A 515 11.28 -23.39 15.35
C GLY A 515 12.56 -24.20 15.58
N GLY A 516 12.99 -24.94 14.55
CA GLY A 516 14.22 -25.72 14.62
C GLY A 516 15.49 -24.86 14.65
N CYS A 517 16.55 -25.36 15.29
CA CYS A 517 17.85 -24.67 15.39
C CYS A 517 18.79 -24.93 14.18
N GLY A 518 18.40 -25.77 13.23
CA GLY A 518 19.18 -26.24 12.08
C GLY A 518 20.52 -26.89 12.43
N THR A 519 21.39 -27.05 11.43
CA THR A 519 22.66 -27.81 11.52
C THR A 519 23.84 -27.04 12.14
N GLY A 520 23.62 -25.80 12.59
CA GLY A 520 24.64 -24.97 13.22
C GLY A 520 24.75 -25.25 14.72
N ASN A 521 25.96 -25.56 15.20
CA ASN A 521 26.34 -25.94 16.58
C ASN A 521 26.07 -24.89 17.70
N LEU A 522 25.10 -23.98 17.57
CA LEU A 522 24.95 -22.86 18.50
C LEU A 522 23.83 -22.97 19.54
N ASP A 523 22.86 -23.89 19.42
CA ASP A 523 21.60 -23.77 20.20
C ASP A 523 21.15 -25.02 20.97
N GLU A 524 22.04 -25.92 21.40
CA GLU A 524 21.65 -26.91 22.43
C GLU A 524 21.50 -26.26 23.82
N ASN A 525 22.22 -25.16 24.10
CA ASN A 525 22.21 -24.45 25.39
C ASN A 525 21.39 -23.14 25.39
N SER A 526 20.91 -22.66 24.24
CA SER A 526 20.17 -21.39 24.10
C SER A 526 18.67 -21.51 24.42
N THR A 527 18.20 -22.70 24.82
CA THR A 527 16.86 -22.90 25.39
C THR A 527 16.74 -22.41 26.84
N ALA A 528 17.72 -21.63 27.32
CA ALA A 528 17.59 -20.77 28.49
C ALA A 528 16.54 -19.69 28.21
N THR A 529 15.28 -20.10 28.32
CA THR A 529 14.15 -19.19 28.44
C THR A 529 14.39 -18.21 29.58
N SER A 530 13.94 -16.98 29.35
CA SER A 530 13.65 -15.94 30.34
C SER A 530 13.41 -16.54 31.73
N GLU A 531 14.19 -16.10 32.72
CA GLU A 531 14.20 -16.57 34.11
C GLU A 531 12.86 -17.19 34.56
N GLY A 532 12.78 -18.53 34.61
CA GLY A 532 11.69 -19.25 35.31
C GLY A 532 10.92 -20.35 34.56
N ARG A 533 11.06 -20.54 33.23
CA ARG A 533 10.32 -21.62 32.52
C ARG A 533 11.12 -22.92 32.37
N LYS A 534 10.56 -24.01 32.90
CA LYS A 534 11.18 -25.37 32.92
C LYS A 534 10.95 -26.20 31.65
N GLN A 535 10.12 -25.74 30.70
CA GLN A 535 9.78 -26.49 29.49
C GLN A 535 10.17 -25.72 28.21
N PRO A 536 10.70 -26.43 27.20
CA PRO A 536 11.00 -25.86 25.88
C PRO A 536 9.71 -25.45 25.16
N ALA A 537 9.76 -24.34 24.41
CA ALA A 537 8.65 -23.87 23.59
C ALA A 537 8.35 -24.83 22.42
N PRO A 538 7.08 -25.06 22.08
CA PRO A 538 6.72 -25.89 20.93
C PRO A 538 7.08 -25.18 19.62
N SER A 539 7.28 -25.94 18.53
CA SER A 539 7.42 -25.37 17.17
C SER A 539 6.08 -25.17 16.47
N MET A 540 5.03 -25.82 16.99
CA MET A 540 3.69 -25.76 16.47
C MET A 540 2.69 -25.52 17.60
N LEU A 541 1.82 -24.53 17.44
CA LEU A 541 0.72 -24.27 18.35
C LEU A 541 -0.60 -24.49 17.60
N VAL A 542 -1.35 -25.50 18.03
CA VAL A 542 -2.66 -25.82 17.45
C VAL A 542 -3.75 -25.20 18.32
N LEU A 543 -4.55 -24.34 17.68
CA LEU A 543 -5.58 -23.51 18.28
C LEU A 543 -6.95 -24.14 18.03
N THR A 544 -7.70 -24.38 19.11
CA THR A 544 -9.11 -24.83 19.03
C THR A 544 -10.04 -23.83 19.70
N GLY A 545 -11.33 -23.91 19.37
CA GLY A 545 -12.37 -23.10 20.00
C GLY A 545 -13.49 -22.78 19.03
N PRO A 546 -14.64 -22.30 19.54
CA PRO A 546 -15.81 -22.01 18.72
C PRO A 546 -15.52 -20.97 17.62
N ASN A 547 -16.40 -20.90 16.62
CA ASN A 547 -16.40 -19.77 15.69
C ASN A 547 -16.57 -18.46 16.49
N ASN A 548 -16.00 -17.37 15.99
CA ASN A 548 -16.02 -16.05 16.62
C ASN A 548 -15.26 -15.91 17.95
N SER A 549 -14.64 -16.99 18.47
CA SER A 549 -13.79 -16.93 19.67
C SER A 549 -12.51 -16.11 19.50
N GLY A 550 -12.12 -15.76 18.28
CA GLY A 550 -10.96 -14.92 17.98
C GLY A 550 -9.71 -15.63 17.46
N LYS A 551 -9.80 -16.92 17.04
CA LYS A 551 -8.63 -17.72 16.57
C LYS A 551 -7.84 -17.01 15.45
N SER A 552 -8.53 -16.58 14.40
CA SER A 552 -7.92 -15.88 13.27
C SER A 552 -7.35 -14.52 13.68
N VAL A 553 -8.00 -13.82 14.61
CA VAL A 553 -7.51 -12.53 15.14
C VAL A 553 -6.22 -12.73 15.92
N TYR A 554 -6.14 -13.77 16.77
CA TYR A 554 -4.92 -14.12 17.51
C TYR A 554 -3.77 -14.50 16.56
N MET A 555 -4.04 -15.29 15.52
CA MET A 555 -3.04 -15.64 14.52
C MET A 555 -2.50 -14.40 13.80
N LYS A 556 -3.40 -13.55 13.28
CA LYS A 556 -3.03 -12.28 12.64
C LYS A 556 -2.27 -11.34 13.59
N GLN A 557 -2.65 -11.30 14.87
CA GLN A 557 -1.95 -10.52 15.89
C GLN A 557 -0.47 -10.91 15.99
N VAL A 558 -0.17 -12.21 16.13
CA VAL A 558 1.22 -12.68 16.23
C VAL A 558 2.00 -12.34 14.96
N ALA A 559 1.39 -12.55 13.79
CA ALA A 559 2.00 -12.23 12.50
C ALA A 559 2.35 -10.74 12.37
N LEU A 560 1.40 -9.85 12.74
CA LEU A 560 1.57 -8.40 12.68
C LEU A 560 2.61 -7.89 13.68
N ILE A 561 2.72 -8.50 14.86
CA ILE A 561 3.77 -8.17 15.84
C ILE A 561 5.15 -8.53 15.29
N VAL A 562 5.31 -9.74 14.73
CA VAL A 562 6.57 -10.16 14.10
C VAL A 562 6.92 -9.24 12.93
N TYR A 563 5.94 -8.96 12.07
CA TYR A 563 6.08 -8.05 10.95
C TYR A 563 6.54 -6.64 11.39
N LEU A 564 5.87 -6.02 12.36
CA LEU A 564 6.22 -4.70 12.89
C LEU A 564 7.66 -4.68 13.44
N ALA A 565 8.06 -5.72 14.18
CA ALA A 565 9.42 -5.85 14.67
C ALA A 565 10.46 -5.86 13.52
N HIS A 566 10.16 -6.56 12.42
CA HIS A 566 11.02 -6.61 11.23
C HIS A 566 11.04 -5.32 10.39
N THR A 567 10.01 -4.46 10.51
CA THR A 567 10.06 -3.10 9.92
C THR A 567 10.99 -2.16 10.71
N GLY A 568 11.35 -2.53 11.94
CA GLY A 568 12.08 -1.67 12.88
C GLY A 568 11.17 -0.77 13.71
N SER A 569 9.88 -1.13 13.84
CA SER A 569 8.90 -0.44 14.70
C SER A 569 8.85 -1.08 16.09
N TYR A 570 8.37 -0.32 17.07
CA TYR A 570 7.89 -0.90 18.32
C TYR A 570 6.59 -1.69 18.07
N VAL A 571 6.24 -2.57 19.00
CA VAL A 571 5.16 -3.56 18.81
C VAL A 571 4.07 -3.48 19.90
N PRO A 572 2.81 -3.83 19.58
CA PRO A 572 1.70 -3.83 20.53
C PRO A 572 1.77 -5.03 21.50
N ALA A 573 2.66 -4.97 22.48
CA ALA A 573 2.80 -5.99 23.53
C ALA A 573 3.32 -5.37 24.83
N THR A 574 3.20 -6.05 25.97
CA THR A 574 3.93 -5.67 27.20
C THR A 574 5.42 -6.01 27.06
N ARG A 575 5.73 -7.17 26.46
CA ARG A 575 7.09 -7.60 26.13
C ARG A 575 7.06 -8.46 24.87
N ALA A 576 8.04 -8.30 23.99
CA ALA A 576 8.22 -9.20 22.85
C ALA A 576 9.70 -9.51 22.62
N THR A 577 10.04 -10.80 22.48
CA THR A 577 11.33 -11.28 21.99
C THR A 577 11.10 -11.99 20.67
N ILE A 578 11.63 -11.42 19.58
CA ILE A 578 11.34 -11.86 18.21
C ILE A 578 12.63 -12.30 17.53
N GLY A 579 12.64 -13.55 17.10
CA GLY A 579 13.66 -14.15 16.27
C GLY A 579 13.54 -13.72 14.82
N LEU A 580 14.67 -13.69 14.10
CA LEU A 580 14.65 -13.40 12.67
C LEU A 580 13.73 -14.38 11.92
N THR A 581 12.72 -13.81 11.28
CA THR A 581 11.74 -14.47 10.42
C THR A 581 11.93 -13.97 8.99
N ASP A 582 12.14 -14.89 8.05
CA ASP A 582 12.38 -14.57 6.64
C ASP A 582 11.09 -14.53 5.82
N ARG A 583 10.11 -15.36 6.19
CA ARG A 583 8.81 -15.43 5.52
C ARG A 583 7.64 -15.54 6.49
N ILE A 584 6.56 -14.83 6.18
CA ILE A 584 5.26 -15.04 6.81
C ILE A 584 4.33 -15.61 5.74
N LEU A 585 3.94 -16.87 5.92
CA LEU A 585 3.12 -17.62 4.97
C LEU A 585 1.73 -17.78 5.58
N THR A 586 0.72 -17.26 4.90
CA THR A 586 -0.66 -17.25 5.42
C THR A 586 -1.60 -18.06 4.55
N ARG A 587 -2.38 -18.89 5.22
CA ARG A 587 -3.56 -19.55 4.71
C ARG A 587 -4.71 -19.18 5.65
N ILE A 588 -5.32 -18.03 5.41
CA ILE A 588 -6.49 -17.56 6.15
C ILE A 588 -7.60 -17.42 5.13
N ALA A 589 -8.64 -18.25 5.22
CA ALA A 589 -9.74 -18.24 4.26
C ALA A 589 -10.39 -16.85 4.19
N THR A 590 -10.46 -16.27 2.99
CA THR A 590 -11.31 -15.11 2.68
C THR A 590 -12.65 -15.59 2.12
N ARG A 591 -13.66 -14.72 2.19
CA ARG A 591 -15.04 -15.03 1.78
C ARG A 591 -15.07 -15.69 0.40
N GLU A 592 -15.79 -16.81 0.32
CA GLU A 592 -16.05 -17.57 -0.90
C GLU A 592 -16.65 -16.65 -1.97
N THR A 593 -16.06 -16.65 -3.17
CA THR A 593 -16.64 -16.01 -4.34
C THR A 593 -16.86 -17.03 -5.44
N VAL A 594 -18.07 -17.01 -5.99
CA VAL A 594 -18.57 -17.91 -7.06
C VAL A 594 -17.95 -17.59 -8.43
N VAL A 595 -17.00 -16.66 -8.51
CA VAL A 595 -16.55 -16.04 -9.77
C VAL A 595 -15.45 -16.83 -10.49
N ASN A 596 -14.73 -17.75 -9.81
CA ASN A 596 -13.71 -18.60 -10.43
C ASN A 596 -14.17 -20.07 -10.51
N ASP A 597 -13.83 -20.74 -11.62
CA ASP A 597 -14.19 -22.12 -11.98
C ASP A 597 -13.43 -23.20 -11.16
N GLU A 598 -12.81 -22.82 -10.04
CA GLU A 598 -12.02 -23.72 -9.17
C GLU A 598 -12.72 -23.96 -7.82
N SER A 599 -12.71 -25.22 -7.34
CA SER A 599 -13.27 -25.54 -6.03
C SER A 599 -12.46 -24.90 -4.89
N ALA A 600 -13.13 -24.41 -3.84
CA ALA A 600 -12.47 -23.84 -2.65
C ALA A 600 -11.42 -24.80 -2.04
N PHE A 601 -11.69 -26.11 -2.08
CA PHE A 601 -10.76 -27.13 -1.62
C PHE A 601 -9.49 -27.24 -2.50
N LEU A 602 -9.59 -27.00 -3.81
CA LEU A 602 -8.42 -26.99 -4.70
C LEU A 602 -7.53 -25.77 -4.41
N VAL A 603 -8.12 -24.60 -4.20
CA VAL A 603 -7.40 -23.38 -3.81
C VAL A 603 -6.64 -23.60 -2.49
N ASP A 604 -7.32 -24.23 -1.52
CA ASP A 604 -6.73 -24.61 -0.24
C ASP A 604 -5.53 -25.57 -0.38
N LEU A 605 -5.63 -26.54 -1.30
CA LEU A 605 -4.54 -27.48 -1.59
C LEU A 605 -3.36 -26.79 -2.28
N LYS A 606 -3.61 -25.89 -3.24
CA LYS A 606 -2.56 -25.08 -3.88
C LYS A 606 -1.81 -24.22 -2.86
N GLN A 607 -2.53 -23.57 -1.94
CA GLN A 607 -1.95 -22.82 -0.83
C GLN A 607 -1.10 -23.68 0.11
N ALA A 608 -1.59 -24.87 0.47
CA ALA A 608 -0.83 -25.82 1.27
C ALA A 608 0.46 -26.24 0.53
N ALA A 609 0.37 -26.60 -0.75
CA ALA A 609 1.52 -26.96 -1.59
C ALA A 609 2.56 -25.83 -1.67
N PHE A 610 2.09 -24.60 -1.89
CA PHE A 610 2.94 -23.41 -1.90
C PHE A 610 3.72 -23.28 -0.59
N SER A 611 3.02 -23.32 0.55
CA SER A 611 3.70 -23.17 1.84
C SER A 611 4.71 -24.29 2.13
N MET A 612 4.47 -25.52 1.68
CA MET A 612 5.44 -26.63 1.81
C MET A 612 6.69 -26.39 0.97
N ASN A 613 6.54 -25.80 -0.22
CA ASN A 613 7.66 -25.55 -1.12
C ASN A 613 8.51 -24.33 -0.72
N PHE A 614 7.90 -23.32 -0.10
CA PHE A 614 8.59 -22.05 0.22
C PHE A 614 8.96 -21.89 1.70
N ALA A 615 8.39 -22.69 2.60
CA ALA A 615 8.74 -22.62 4.01
C ALA A 615 10.21 -22.96 4.26
N THR A 616 10.86 -22.16 5.09
CA THR A 616 12.18 -22.43 5.66
C THR A 616 12.03 -22.62 7.16
N ARG A 617 13.11 -23.06 7.83
CA ARG A 617 13.15 -23.10 9.30
C ARG A 617 12.80 -21.76 9.96
N ARG A 618 13.09 -20.62 9.32
CA ARG A 618 12.84 -19.29 9.89
C ARG A 618 11.45 -18.75 9.56
N SER A 619 10.67 -19.45 8.75
CA SER A 619 9.32 -19.02 8.38
C SER A 619 8.34 -19.10 9.56
N LEU A 620 7.30 -18.26 9.49
CA LEU A 620 6.12 -18.29 10.33
C LEU A 620 4.92 -18.66 9.45
N LEU A 621 4.29 -19.80 9.73
CA LEU A 621 3.12 -20.28 9.00
C LEU A 621 1.87 -20.03 9.84
N LEU A 622 0.83 -19.51 9.19
CA LEU A 622 -0.49 -19.30 9.77
C LEU A 622 -1.49 -20.12 8.95
N ILE A 623 -1.99 -21.20 9.54
CA ILE A 623 -2.90 -22.14 8.89
C ILE A 623 -4.25 -22.02 9.58
N ASP A 624 -5.26 -21.49 8.89
CA ASP A 624 -6.62 -21.39 9.42
C ASP A 624 -7.53 -22.35 8.67
N GLU A 625 -8.15 -23.27 9.41
CA GLU A 625 -9.26 -24.10 8.95
C GLU A 625 -8.96 -24.96 7.70
N PHE A 626 -7.76 -25.55 7.63
CA PHE A 626 -7.44 -26.47 6.53
C PHE A 626 -8.25 -27.75 6.55
N GLY A 627 -8.80 -28.10 5.38
CA GLY A 627 -9.49 -29.36 5.14
C GLY A 627 -11.01 -29.28 5.28
N LYS A 628 -11.59 -28.10 5.54
CA LYS A 628 -13.05 -27.91 5.67
C LYS A 628 -13.84 -28.17 4.37
N GLY A 629 -13.24 -27.93 3.20
CA GLY A 629 -13.92 -28.09 1.90
C GLY A 629 -14.09 -29.54 1.42
N THR A 630 -13.90 -30.54 2.29
CA THR A 630 -14.01 -31.97 1.95
C THR A 630 -14.65 -32.77 3.09
N ASN A 631 -14.83 -34.08 2.91
CA ASN A 631 -15.34 -34.99 3.94
C ASN A 631 -14.50 -34.89 5.21
N THR A 632 -15.13 -34.88 6.39
CA THR A 632 -14.46 -34.69 7.69
C THR A 632 -13.32 -35.67 7.93
N GLU A 633 -13.48 -36.94 7.56
CA GLU A 633 -12.42 -37.96 7.67
C GLU A 633 -11.20 -37.62 6.80
N SER A 634 -11.43 -37.26 5.53
CA SER A 634 -10.37 -36.86 4.61
C SER A 634 -9.73 -35.53 5.03
N GLY A 635 -10.53 -34.57 5.47
CA GLY A 635 -10.09 -33.23 5.89
C GLY A 635 -9.22 -33.29 7.14
N SER A 636 -9.67 -34.02 8.17
CA SER A 636 -8.90 -34.24 9.40
C SER A 636 -7.61 -35.02 9.14
N ALA A 637 -7.64 -36.05 8.29
CA ALA A 637 -6.46 -36.80 7.89
C ALA A 637 -5.43 -35.93 7.13
N LEU A 638 -5.88 -35.14 6.14
CA LEU A 638 -5.02 -34.22 5.40
C LEU A 638 -4.44 -33.14 6.30
N PHE A 639 -5.24 -32.56 7.20
CA PHE A 639 -4.77 -31.59 8.17
C PHE A 639 -3.69 -32.16 9.08
N ALA A 640 -3.93 -33.34 9.64
CA ALA A 640 -2.95 -34.04 10.48
C ALA A 640 -1.66 -34.35 9.71
N ALA A 641 -1.77 -34.88 8.48
CA ALA A 641 -0.63 -35.20 7.62
C ALA A 641 0.18 -33.94 7.25
N TYR A 642 -0.50 -32.84 6.94
CA TYR A 642 0.11 -31.57 6.58
C TYR A 642 0.87 -30.93 7.75
N LEU A 643 0.31 -30.94 8.96
CA LEU A 643 1.03 -30.50 10.16
C LEU A 643 2.21 -31.43 10.48
N THR A 644 2.01 -32.74 10.32
CA THR A 644 3.04 -33.75 10.56
C THR A 644 4.23 -33.60 9.61
N TYR A 645 3.99 -33.21 8.34
CA TYR A 645 5.06 -32.91 7.39
C TYR A 645 6.06 -31.88 7.95
N PHE A 646 5.58 -30.75 8.49
CA PHE A 646 6.46 -29.73 9.07
C PHE A 646 7.19 -30.21 10.32
N LEU A 647 6.55 -31.06 11.13
CA LEU A 647 7.19 -31.66 12.31
C LEU A 647 8.33 -32.61 11.92
N HIS A 648 8.17 -33.37 10.82
CA HIS A 648 9.17 -34.29 10.30
C HIS A 648 10.41 -33.61 9.70
N LEU A 649 10.38 -32.30 9.46
CA LEU A 649 11.57 -31.53 9.04
C LEU A 649 12.64 -31.42 10.14
N GLY A 650 12.35 -31.88 11.36
CA GLY A 650 13.33 -31.99 12.44
C GLY A 650 13.97 -30.64 12.79
N MET A 651 15.27 -30.51 12.57
CA MET A 651 16.02 -29.27 12.86
C MET A 651 15.69 -28.12 11.91
N GLU A 652 15.07 -28.40 10.77
CA GLU A 652 14.67 -27.41 9.76
C GLU A 652 13.19 -27.02 9.86
N ARG A 653 12.51 -27.43 10.93
CA ARG A 653 11.08 -27.13 11.09
C ARG A 653 10.79 -25.63 11.27
N PRO A 654 9.73 -25.09 10.64
CA PRO A 654 9.31 -23.72 10.81
C PRO A 654 8.53 -23.49 12.12
N LYS A 655 8.11 -22.25 12.36
CA LYS A 655 7.16 -21.90 13.42
C LYS A 655 5.74 -21.95 12.83
N VAL A 656 4.82 -22.69 13.45
CA VAL A 656 3.47 -22.92 12.90
C VAL A 656 2.37 -22.56 13.91
N LEU A 657 1.46 -21.67 13.52
CA LEU A 657 0.19 -21.45 14.21
C LEU A 657 -0.93 -22.06 13.36
N ALA A 658 -1.68 -22.99 13.92
CA ALA A 658 -2.72 -23.72 13.19
C ALA A 658 -4.08 -23.65 13.91
N GLY A 659 -5.06 -22.94 13.35
CA GLY A 659 -6.45 -22.96 13.79
C GLY A 659 -7.22 -24.11 13.16
N THR A 660 -7.95 -24.88 13.97
CA THR A 660 -8.79 -25.99 13.47
C THR A 660 -10.06 -26.18 14.27
N HIS A 661 -11.02 -26.85 13.64
CA HIS A 661 -12.23 -27.39 14.27
C HIS A 661 -12.22 -28.92 14.33
N PHE A 662 -11.20 -29.57 13.76
CA PHE A 662 -11.10 -31.03 13.78
C PHE A 662 -10.59 -31.52 15.14
N HIS A 663 -11.51 -31.74 16.08
CA HIS A 663 -11.21 -32.30 17.40
C HIS A 663 -10.79 -33.78 17.30
N GLU A 664 -11.28 -34.48 16.28
CA GLU A 664 -11.03 -35.90 15.99
C GLU A 664 -9.53 -36.18 15.79
N VAL A 665 -8.80 -35.19 15.27
CA VAL A 665 -7.34 -35.25 15.08
C VAL A 665 -6.61 -35.48 16.41
N PHE A 666 -7.17 -35.00 17.51
CA PHE A 666 -6.60 -35.15 18.84
C PHE A 666 -7.17 -36.35 19.60
N GLU A 667 -8.47 -36.63 19.41
CA GLU A 667 -9.18 -37.74 20.06
C GLU A 667 -8.69 -39.09 19.54
N HIS A 668 -8.49 -39.22 18.22
CA HIS A 668 -7.89 -40.41 17.61
C HIS A 668 -6.36 -40.44 17.67
N GLY A 669 -5.74 -39.43 18.30
CA GLY A 669 -4.30 -39.37 18.51
C GLY A 669 -3.48 -39.23 17.23
N LEU A 670 -4.06 -38.68 16.16
CA LEU A 670 -3.39 -38.36 14.89
C LEU A 670 -2.35 -37.25 15.06
N LEU A 671 -2.59 -36.30 15.97
CA LEU A 671 -1.59 -35.36 16.50
C LEU A 671 -1.52 -35.45 18.03
N ARG A 672 -0.35 -35.81 18.55
CA ARG A 672 -0.12 -35.97 19.99
C ARG A 672 0.54 -34.72 20.59
N PRO A 673 0.20 -34.33 21.83
CA PRO A 673 0.93 -33.29 22.52
C PRO A 673 2.35 -33.78 22.75
N GLY A 674 3.31 -32.88 22.60
CA GLY A 674 4.71 -33.23 22.81
C GLY A 674 5.55 -31.99 23.01
N LYS A 675 6.87 -32.19 23.02
CA LYS A 675 7.84 -31.10 23.10
C LYS A 675 7.62 -30.04 21.99
N ASP A 676 7.17 -30.50 20.82
CA ASP A 676 7.14 -29.70 19.60
C ASP A 676 5.72 -29.25 19.20
N VAL A 677 4.69 -29.85 19.81
CA VAL A 677 3.27 -29.56 19.53
C VAL A 677 2.59 -29.14 20.82
N GLY A 678 2.23 -27.85 20.88
CA GLY A 678 1.40 -27.27 21.92
C GLY A 678 -0.06 -27.18 21.50
N PHE A 679 -0.97 -27.26 22.47
CA PHE A 679 -2.39 -26.99 22.29
C PHE A 679 -2.80 -25.75 23.05
N ALA A 680 -3.60 -24.92 22.41
CA ALA A 680 -4.25 -23.81 23.09
C ALA A 680 -5.69 -23.64 22.63
N HIS A 681 -6.48 -23.05 23.51
CA HIS A 681 -7.92 -22.90 23.35
C HIS A 681 -8.33 -21.49 23.73
N LEU A 682 -9.20 -20.88 22.92
CA LEU A 682 -9.82 -19.61 23.27
C LEU A 682 -11.04 -19.84 24.16
N ASP A 683 -10.95 -19.29 25.36
CA ASP A 683 -11.89 -19.51 26.44
C ASP A 683 -13.23 -18.81 26.19
N PHE A 684 -14.29 -19.43 26.68
CA PHE A 684 -15.65 -18.93 26.62
C PHE A 684 -16.38 -19.36 27.90
N HIS A 685 -17.41 -18.61 28.27
CA HIS A 685 -18.28 -18.92 29.40
C HIS A 685 -19.68 -19.27 28.87
N LEU A 686 -20.29 -20.28 29.48
CA LEU A 686 -21.67 -20.66 29.22
C LEU A 686 -22.48 -20.27 30.45
N ASP A 687 -23.49 -19.42 30.25
CA ASP A 687 -24.48 -19.09 31.27
C ASP A 687 -25.82 -19.73 30.89
N PRO A 688 -26.15 -20.90 31.45
CA PRO A 688 -27.40 -21.60 31.13
C PRO A 688 -28.65 -20.92 31.74
N GLU A 689 -28.48 -19.92 32.61
CA GLU A 689 -29.58 -19.21 33.26
C GLU A 689 -29.92 -17.88 32.56
N ALA A 690 -29.18 -17.50 31.51
CA ALA A 690 -29.44 -16.29 30.74
C ALA A 690 -30.78 -16.35 29.98
N GLU A 691 -31.58 -15.29 30.10
CA GLU A 691 -32.89 -15.17 29.44
C GLU A 691 -32.77 -15.01 27.92
N ASP A 692 -31.68 -14.39 27.44
CA ASP A 692 -31.39 -14.17 26.03
C ASP A 692 -30.37 -15.19 25.48
N ALA A 693 -30.68 -15.76 24.32
CA ALA A 693 -29.85 -16.76 23.65
C ALA A 693 -28.45 -16.20 23.25
N GLU A 694 -28.35 -14.90 22.98
CA GLU A 694 -27.08 -14.20 22.73
C GLU A 694 -26.20 -14.04 23.99
N GLU A 695 -26.80 -14.06 25.20
CA GLU A 695 -26.09 -13.92 26.48
C GLU A 695 -25.63 -15.28 27.06
N GLN A 696 -26.18 -16.38 26.54
CA GLN A 696 -25.81 -17.73 26.98
C GLN A 696 -24.34 -18.10 26.69
N ILE A 697 -23.73 -17.51 25.66
CA ILE A 697 -22.32 -17.76 25.30
C ILE A 697 -21.53 -16.47 25.29
N THR A 698 -20.69 -16.29 26.30
CA THR A 698 -19.77 -15.15 26.37
C THR A 698 -18.36 -15.56 25.95
N PHE A 699 -17.86 -15.04 24.82
CA PHE A 699 -16.46 -15.25 24.42
C PHE A 699 -15.52 -14.39 25.27
N LEU A 700 -14.57 -15.02 25.96
CA LEU A 700 -13.65 -14.31 26.85
C LEU A 700 -12.38 -13.83 26.12
N TYR A 701 -12.19 -14.26 24.88
CA TYR A 701 -11.04 -13.93 24.01
C TYR A 701 -9.66 -14.22 24.63
N ARG A 702 -9.62 -15.03 25.70
CA ARG A 702 -8.40 -15.39 26.42
C ARG A 702 -7.89 -16.73 25.95
N LEU A 703 -6.62 -16.78 25.56
CA LEU A 703 -5.95 -18.00 25.16
C LEU A 703 -5.45 -18.75 26.37
N LEU A 704 -5.89 -20.00 26.52
CA LEU A 704 -5.44 -20.91 27.56
C LEU A 704 -4.58 -22.03 26.96
N PRO A 705 -3.44 -22.39 27.56
CA PRO A 705 -2.55 -23.45 27.07
C PRO A 705 -3.09 -24.85 27.41
N ARG A 706 -4.33 -25.11 27.02
CA ARG A 706 -5.04 -26.38 27.22
C ARG A 706 -5.83 -26.75 25.97
N ARG A 707 -6.21 -28.02 25.88
CA ARG A 707 -7.20 -28.49 24.90
C ARG A 707 -8.59 -27.97 25.29
N GLY A 708 -9.33 -27.47 24.31
CA GLY A 708 -10.74 -27.11 24.47
C GLY A 708 -11.67 -28.34 24.49
N PRO A 709 -12.90 -28.21 25.01
CA PRO A 709 -13.91 -29.26 24.93
C PRO A 709 -14.35 -29.51 23.47
N SER A 710 -14.77 -30.74 23.15
CA SER A 710 -15.09 -31.19 21.78
C SER A 710 -16.54 -30.96 21.35
N SER A 711 -17.49 -30.80 22.28
CA SER A 711 -18.92 -30.60 21.99
C SER A 711 -19.31 -29.15 22.19
N MET A 712 -19.54 -28.40 21.09
CA MET A 712 -19.99 -27.00 21.13
C MET A 712 -21.08 -26.67 20.10
N GLY A 713 -21.15 -27.41 18.98
CA GLY A 713 -22.11 -27.10 17.91
C GLY A 713 -23.57 -27.21 18.35
N VAL A 714 -23.89 -28.21 19.18
CA VAL A 714 -25.23 -28.41 19.73
C VAL A 714 -25.58 -27.34 20.76
N LEU A 715 -24.62 -26.93 21.60
CA LEU A 715 -24.78 -25.83 22.55
C LEU A 715 -25.06 -24.51 21.83
N CYS A 716 -24.32 -24.22 20.75
CA CYS A 716 -24.60 -23.05 19.90
C CYS A 716 -26.00 -23.10 19.27
N ALA A 717 -26.47 -24.28 18.84
CA ALA A 717 -27.82 -24.43 18.30
C ALA A 717 -28.89 -24.16 19.37
N ALA A 718 -28.68 -24.64 20.59
CA ALA A 718 -29.49 -24.31 21.77
C ALA A 718 -29.59 -22.79 21.99
N SER A 719 -28.47 -22.09 21.88
CA SER A 719 -28.39 -20.64 22.03
C SER A 719 -28.85 -19.83 20.80
N ASN A 720 -29.48 -20.46 19.80
CA ASN A 720 -30.06 -19.78 18.63
C ASN A 720 -31.54 -20.20 18.39
N ASP A 721 -32.26 -20.50 19.47
CA ASP A 721 -33.68 -20.87 19.46
C ASP A 721 -34.02 -22.08 18.56
N VAL A 722 -33.06 -22.97 18.33
CA VAL A 722 -33.34 -24.23 17.64
C VAL A 722 -34.26 -25.07 18.54
N PRO A 723 -35.36 -25.65 18.03
CA PRO A 723 -36.29 -26.41 18.86
C PRO A 723 -35.60 -27.53 19.64
N SER A 724 -35.98 -27.69 20.91
CA SER A 724 -35.39 -28.69 21.81
C SER A 724 -35.48 -30.12 21.29
N ASP A 725 -36.48 -30.46 20.49
CA ASP A 725 -36.58 -31.78 19.84
C ASP A 725 -35.45 -32.01 18.82
N VAL A 726 -35.05 -30.96 18.09
CA VAL A 726 -33.93 -30.99 17.14
C VAL A 726 -32.61 -31.11 17.87
N ILE A 727 -32.45 -30.38 18.99
CA ILE A 727 -31.25 -30.42 19.84
C ILE A 727 -31.10 -31.81 20.46
N ASN A 728 -32.14 -32.34 21.10
CA ASN A 728 -32.14 -33.67 21.70
C ASN A 728 -31.83 -34.76 20.66
N ARG A 729 -32.37 -34.63 19.44
CA ARG A 729 -32.06 -35.54 18.34
C ARG A 729 -30.61 -35.40 17.88
N ALA A 730 -30.08 -34.18 17.79
CA ALA A 730 -28.69 -33.92 17.45
C ALA A 730 -27.73 -34.52 18.51
N GLU A 731 -28.01 -34.36 19.81
CA GLU A 731 -27.24 -34.99 20.89
C GLU A 731 -27.26 -36.52 20.80
N THR A 732 -28.43 -37.09 20.49
CA THR A 732 -28.57 -38.53 20.30
C THR A 732 -27.72 -39.01 19.12
N ILE A 733 -27.75 -38.28 17.99
CA ILE A 733 -26.96 -38.59 16.79
C ILE A 733 -25.46 -38.49 17.07
N VAL A 734 -25.02 -37.44 17.78
CA VAL A 734 -23.61 -37.27 18.19
C VAL A 734 -23.18 -38.42 19.11
N ALA A 735 -24.00 -38.79 20.10
CA ALA A 735 -23.70 -39.90 21.00
C ALA A 735 -23.63 -41.26 20.29
N LEU A 736 -24.39 -41.45 19.21
CA LEU A 736 -24.32 -42.64 18.36
C LEU A 736 -23.05 -42.65 17.50
N GLN A 737 -22.66 -41.49 16.95
CA GLN A 737 -21.39 -41.33 16.21
C GLN A 737 -20.18 -41.61 17.09
N ASP A 738 -20.15 -41.10 18.33
CA ASP A 738 -19.07 -41.35 19.30
C ASP A 738 -18.91 -42.84 19.64
N ARG A 739 -20.01 -43.61 19.58
CA ARG A 739 -20.03 -45.05 19.80
C ARG A 739 -19.72 -45.87 18.54
N ASN A 740 -19.51 -45.20 17.41
CA ASN A 740 -19.28 -45.82 16.10
C ASN A 740 -20.46 -46.71 15.65
N GLU A 741 -21.68 -46.36 16.08
CA GLU A 741 -22.92 -47.06 15.72
C GLU A 741 -23.46 -46.55 14.37
N SER A 742 -24.12 -47.42 13.60
CA SER A 742 -24.64 -47.07 12.27
C SER A 742 -25.79 -46.06 12.39
N LEU A 743 -25.53 -44.81 11.99
CA LEU A 743 -26.56 -43.78 11.88
C LEU A 743 -27.70 -44.18 10.92
N VAL A 744 -27.41 -45.03 9.94
CA VAL A 744 -28.42 -45.53 9.01
C VAL A 744 -29.41 -46.43 9.74
N GLU A 745 -28.95 -47.27 10.67
CA GLU A 745 -29.81 -48.15 11.47
C GLU A 745 -30.64 -47.34 12.49
N ALA A 746 -30.00 -46.42 13.22
CA ALA A 746 -30.68 -45.59 14.24
C ALA A 746 -31.61 -44.50 13.68
N CYS A 747 -31.46 -44.10 12.41
CA CYS A 747 -32.37 -43.19 11.71
C CYS A 747 -33.42 -43.91 10.85
N SER A 748 -33.32 -45.24 10.70
CA SER A 748 -34.31 -46.07 9.99
C SER A 748 -35.27 -46.81 10.91
N GLU A 749 -35.09 -46.72 12.23
CA GLU A 749 -36.10 -47.16 13.19
C GLU A 749 -37.36 -46.28 13.08
N LEU A 750 -38.42 -46.88 12.51
CA LEU A 750 -39.77 -46.31 12.53
C LEU A 750 -40.18 -46.00 13.99
N SER A 751 -40.86 -44.88 14.22
CA SER A 751 -41.42 -44.59 15.54
C SER A 751 -42.35 -45.73 15.97
N GLU A 752 -42.57 -45.95 17.27
CA GLU A 752 -43.49 -47.01 17.73
C GLU A 752 -44.91 -46.80 17.18
N GLU A 753 -45.33 -45.56 16.94
CA GLU A 753 -46.59 -45.25 16.26
C GLU A 753 -46.59 -45.67 14.78
N ASP A 754 -45.47 -45.43 14.07
CA ASP A 754 -45.32 -45.81 12.67
C ASP A 754 -45.15 -47.32 12.49
N LYS A 755 -44.48 -48.00 13.44
CA LYS A 755 -44.43 -49.48 13.49
C LYS A 755 -45.83 -50.04 13.69
N HIS A 756 -46.60 -49.51 14.64
CA HIS A 756 -47.99 -49.94 14.83
C HIS A 756 -48.91 -49.55 13.67
N ALA A 757 -48.66 -48.44 12.97
CA ALA A 757 -49.36 -48.10 11.74
C ALA A 757 -49.03 -49.06 10.60
N LEU A 758 -47.76 -49.45 10.47
CA LEU A 758 -47.29 -50.42 9.47
C LEU A 758 -47.85 -51.82 9.76
N GLU A 759 -47.82 -52.28 11.01
CA GLU A 759 -48.43 -53.55 11.43
C GLU A 759 -49.94 -53.58 11.16
N ARG A 760 -50.64 -52.48 11.46
CA ARG A 760 -52.08 -52.36 11.13
C ARG A 760 -52.31 -52.38 9.63
N ALA A 761 -51.51 -51.65 8.85
CA ALA A 761 -51.62 -51.62 7.40
C ALA A 761 -51.35 -53.00 6.77
N GLU A 762 -50.36 -53.74 7.29
CA GLU A 762 -50.05 -55.10 6.86
C GLU A 762 -51.20 -56.06 7.20
N LEU A 763 -51.76 -55.98 8.41
CA LEU A 763 -52.90 -56.80 8.82
C LEU A 763 -54.14 -56.54 7.95
N VAL A 764 -54.44 -55.27 7.69
CA VAL A 764 -55.53 -54.84 6.80
C VAL A 764 -55.29 -55.36 5.37
N ALA A 765 -54.07 -55.27 4.86
CA ALA A 765 -53.72 -55.78 3.52
C ALA A 765 -53.88 -57.31 3.43
N ARG A 766 -53.45 -58.06 4.46
CA ARG A 766 -53.64 -59.52 4.53
C ARG A 766 -55.13 -59.89 4.56
N ARG A 767 -55.92 -59.21 5.41
CA ARG A 767 -57.39 -59.40 5.48
C ARG A 767 -58.09 -59.10 4.16
N PHE A 768 -57.63 -58.07 3.45
CA PHE A 768 -58.15 -57.75 2.11
C PHE A 768 -57.82 -58.84 1.09
N LEU A 769 -56.61 -59.41 1.12
CA LEU A 769 -56.19 -60.48 0.19
C LEU A 769 -56.90 -61.81 0.44
N GLU A 770 -57.30 -62.11 1.69
CA GLU A 770 -58.07 -63.30 2.05
C GLU A 770 -59.57 -63.18 1.71
N LEU A 771 -60.02 -61.99 1.31
CA LEU A 771 -61.41 -61.68 1.11
C LEU A 771 -61.91 -62.23 -0.23
N GLN A 772 -62.72 -63.28 -0.19
CA GLN A 772 -63.32 -63.86 -1.38
C GLN A 772 -64.54 -63.04 -1.81
N VAL A 773 -64.39 -62.26 -2.89
CA VAL A 773 -65.49 -61.50 -3.49
C VAL A 773 -66.33 -62.44 -4.37
N PRO A 774 -67.65 -62.58 -4.13
CA PRO A 774 -68.50 -63.45 -4.94
C PRO A 774 -68.69 -62.90 -6.36
N SER A 775 -68.65 -63.78 -7.36
CA SER A 775 -68.76 -63.43 -8.77
C SER A 775 -70.20 -63.18 -9.23
N SER A 776 -70.47 -61.92 -9.58
CA SER A 776 -71.53 -61.39 -10.47
C SER A 776 -72.99 -61.85 -10.27
N GLY A 777 -73.83 -60.92 -9.78
CA GLY A 777 -75.19 -60.76 -10.32
C GLY A 777 -76.33 -60.52 -9.34
N GLN A 778 -76.32 -59.43 -8.56
CA GLN A 778 -77.48 -58.57 -8.19
C GLN A 778 -77.04 -57.49 -7.18
N SER A 779 -77.41 -56.21 -7.37
CA SER A 779 -77.21 -55.03 -6.49
C SER A 779 -76.35 -55.22 -5.21
N HIS A 780 -75.04 -54.91 -5.26
CA HIS A 780 -74.08 -55.21 -4.18
C HIS A 780 -73.22 -54.04 -3.68
N ASP A 781 -73.53 -52.78 -4.01
CA ASP A 781 -72.73 -51.64 -3.52
C ASP A 781 -72.75 -51.51 -1.99
N ALA A 782 -73.85 -51.88 -1.33
CA ALA A 782 -73.92 -51.94 0.13
C ALA A 782 -73.05 -53.09 0.68
N THR A 783 -73.09 -54.26 0.05
CA THR A 783 -72.40 -55.47 0.53
C THR A 783 -70.88 -55.37 0.43
N ILE A 784 -70.35 -54.78 -0.64
CA ILE A 784 -68.90 -54.60 -0.82
C ILE A 784 -68.38 -53.51 0.12
N ARG A 785 -69.16 -52.45 0.34
CA ARG A 785 -68.80 -51.38 1.29
C ARG A 785 -68.74 -51.89 2.73
N ASP A 786 -69.69 -52.75 3.12
CA ASP A 786 -69.69 -53.38 4.44
C ASP A 786 -68.51 -54.37 4.62
N MET A 787 -68.17 -55.12 3.57
CA MET A 787 -66.99 -56.02 3.58
C MET A 787 -65.67 -55.25 3.72
N LEU A 788 -65.52 -54.11 3.04
CA LEU A 788 -64.34 -53.26 3.17
C LEU A 788 -64.29 -52.54 4.52
N GLN A 789 -65.44 -52.15 5.09
CA GLN A 789 -65.51 -51.63 6.46
C GLN A 789 -65.09 -52.68 7.49
N ALA A 790 -65.45 -53.95 7.30
CA ALA A 790 -65.02 -55.04 8.19
C ALA A 790 -63.50 -55.28 8.15
N VAL A 791 -62.86 -55.13 6.98
CA VAL A 791 -61.40 -55.21 6.84
C VAL A 791 -60.68 -54.07 7.55
N LEU A 792 -61.27 -52.86 7.52
CA LEU A 792 -60.70 -51.66 8.12
C LEU A 792 -61.02 -51.50 9.62
N ALA A 793 -61.85 -52.37 10.20
CA ALA A 793 -62.28 -52.27 11.60
C ALA A 793 -61.22 -52.81 12.59
N PRO A 794 -60.95 -52.11 13.71
CA PRO A 794 -60.05 -52.58 14.77
C PRO A 794 -60.66 -53.78 15.53
N GLU A 795 -59.81 -54.68 16.04
CA GLU A 795 -60.20 -56.01 16.57
C GLU A 795 -61.18 -56.01 17.76
N GLU A 796 -61.44 -54.87 18.42
CA GLU A 796 -62.33 -54.81 19.58
C GLU A 796 -63.83 -54.89 19.25
N ALA A 797 -64.23 -54.97 17.97
CA ALA A 797 -65.63 -55.01 17.56
C ALA A 797 -66.16 -56.40 17.10
N ALA A 798 -65.37 -57.48 17.24
CA ALA A 798 -65.77 -58.83 16.81
C ALA A 798 -65.87 -59.83 17.98
N SER A 799 -66.84 -59.63 18.87
CA SER A 799 -67.31 -60.69 19.78
C SER A 799 -68.44 -61.51 19.10
N PRO A 800 -68.41 -62.86 19.14
CA PRO A 800 -69.41 -63.68 18.45
C PRO A 800 -70.70 -63.73 19.26
N GLY A 801 -71.79 -63.23 18.68
CA GLY A 801 -73.14 -63.40 19.21
C GLY A 801 -73.99 -64.27 18.28
N LEU A 802 -74.13 -65.55 18.67
CA LEU A 802 -75.09 -66.58 18.23
C LEU A 802 -75.14 -66.99 16.75
#